data_AF-A0AAC9IFC2-F1
#
_entry.id   AF-A0AAC9IFC2-F1
#
_cell.length_a   1.000
_cell.length_b   1.000
_cell.length_c   1.000
_cell.angle_alpha   90.00
_cell.angle_beta   90.00
_cell.angle_gamma   90.00
#
_symmetry.space_group_name_H-M   'P 1'
#
loop_
_entity.id
_entity.type
_entity.pdbx_description
1 polymer ?
#
loop_
_entity_poly.entity_id
_entity_poly.type
_entity_poly.pdbx_seq_one_letter_code
_entity_poly.pdbx_strand_id
1 'polypeptide(L)'
;MGIFDNEITFIGFLIIAFLISLFLSTIKLKIQLLMIQTKLGTKLVNFIGDVLLSERNLPRFSKSLFLVLYFSLFIVQCEFGIKFIEYQNQYFNLVSVYGFVVGLLSIYGIYIGFLQFLVGDSDKVKYLGRSKIKHLADTSIWYQITQTKPFLLILFLTITSPILIINTNGELKDNLIFAWQTSVTMLFWIYIFLIGMSLQIIRMLFLIKGKSDIGLEHTINESISKKYYRLFRKMYKSKFDYDDIRFFFRVLKYDISKLDNHSIGYFLNKVFSKIDIEVGSKYGKFKRIRIEKHRFGEEEIYLYDNYKRFIYKKWEYLSDIQKEIDWYYLKKIIDQDMYTFNRLLDESPKLLEKNINELDFSSVLNKQIGNIHIYLFDLLIEEAVSDSTKMEELYTDIKKNNFNMKFKSEKKNKTTDFLKYYSKIEKYKWEKIAQKYLISESQFDLPTFSRYDNDELFSKAVFDYLIRSHGNLRENISENEKLEKLISLLNKEYLIAYSLYQLLYPANEKWNDNTLYFKRKLINAFHWAEEDEKKNLYFSSAKIVAKTNINHRITFKVLTTIYTDREKQIENMDYYDQFAYSRISPLKILLIQAILSPNNKYLHKIVLTTQQTETDLRMIKNLCIEFLRAVDKIPKITKYEELTNSMEYLLREIPLDMKSIVDDLNIVSLLYYEFIVNYKMRVSANNLFLESITYGNGGDTYIILNRESIFTFFALKITDSRYEQNFKNTQFLDAFKTGGISILDRIDMTLDEYLETIYEKLKNSVHGKIGKASLRQLSIKLEKILFG
;
A
#
# COMPACT_ATOMS: atom_id res chain seq x y z
N MET A 1 -67.65 -15.47 54.67
CA MET A 1 -66.77 -14.28 54.54
C MET A 1 -65.37 -14.71 54.99
N GLY A 2 -64.32 -14.77 54.18
CA GLY A 2 -64.21 -14.59 52.74
C GLY A 2 -63.17 -15.58 52.21
N ILE A 3 -63.53 -16.30 51.16
CA ILE A 3 -62.67 -17.17 50.36
C ILE A 3 -62.84 -16.66 48.94
N PHE A 4 -62.18 -15.54 48.63
CA PHE A 4 -62.05 -14.96 47.29
C PHE A 4 -60.86 -14.02 47.40
N ASP A 5 -59.65 -14.49 47.10
CA ASP A 5 -58.52 -13.58 46.82
C ASP A 5 -57.30 -14.24 46.13
N ASN A 6 -57.17 -15.57 46.11
CA ASN A 6 -56.03 -16.24 45.45
C ASN A 6 -56.31 -16.81 44.05
N GLU A 7 -57.57 -16.95 43.62
CA GLU A 7 -57.90 -17.53 42.29
C GLU A 7 -57.98 -16.47 41.18
N ILE A 8 -58.42 -15.25 41.53
CA ILE A 8 -58.50 -14.11 40.60
C ILE A 8 -57.10 -13.62 40.19
N THR A 9 -56.08 -13.84 41.04
CA THR A 9 -54.70 -13.41 40.77
C THR A 9 -53.99 -14.28 39.74
N PHE A 10 -54.27 -15.59 39.66
CA PHE A 10 -53.65 -16.47 38.66
C PHE A 10 -54.30 -16.36 37.27
N ILE A 11 -55.64 -16.26 37.18
CA ILE A 11 -56.32 -15.94 35.93
C ILE A 11 -55.92 -14.56 35.45
N GLY A 12 -55.89 -13.58 36.36
CA GLY A 12 -55.37 -12.24 36.09
C GLY A 12 -53.95 -12.31 35.54
N PHE A 13 -53.07 -13.12 36.13
CA PHE A 13 -51.70 -13.32 35.65
C PHE A 13 -51.61 -13.99 34.27
N LEU A 14 -52.49 -14.95 33.95
CA LEU A 14 -52.55 -15.61 32.65
C LEU A 14 -53.16 -14.72 31.57
N ILE A 15 -54.21 -13.96 31.89
CA ILE A 15 -54.78 -12.93 31.00
C ILE A 15 -53.77 -11.80 30.80
N ILE A 16 -53.03 -11.41 31.83
CA ILE A 16 -51.92 -10.45 31.73
C ILE A 16 -50.78 -11.04 30.90
N ALA A 17 -50.39 -12.30 31.05
CA ALA A 17 -49.37 -12.95 30.23
C ALA A 17 -49.82 -13.08 28.76
N PHE A 18 -51.12 -13.34 28.53
CA PHE A 18 -51.75 -13.40 27.22
C PHE A 18 -51.88 -12.00 26.58
N LEU A 19 -52.26 -10.98 27.35
CA LEU A 19 -52.27 -9.57 26.92
C LEU A 19 -50.84 -9.05 26.69
N ILE A 20 -49.87 -9.45 27.50
CA ILE A 20 -48.43 -9.17 27.30
C ILE A 20 -47.96 -9.81 25.98
N SER A 21 -48.42 -11.03 25.67
CA SER A 21 -48.17 -11.70 24.38
C SER A 21 -48.83 -10.96 23.21
N LEU A 22 -50.08 -10.50 23.35
CA LEU A 22 -50.82 -9.70 22.36
C LEU A 22 -50.16 -8.34 22.09
N PHE A 23 -49.64 -7.69 23.13
CA PHE A 23 -49.02 -6.37 23.07
C PHE A 23 -47.49 -6.44 23.02
N LEU A 24 -46.86 -7.61 22.81
CA LEU A 24 -45.41 -7.77 22.87
C LEU A 24 -44.68 -6.83 21.88
N SER A 25 -45.30 -6.52 20.74
CA SER A 25 -44.80 -5.58 19.72
C SER A 25 -44.79 -4.12 20.20
N THR A 26 -45.85 -3.68 20.89
CA THR A 26 -46.05 -2.31 21.41
C THR A 26 -45.39 -2.11 22.78
N ILE A 27 -45.32 -3.16 23.60
CA ILE A 27 -44.59 -3.24 24.86
C ILE A 27 -43.08 -3.26 24.61
N LYS A 28 -42.60 -3.84 23.49
CA LYS A 28 -41.16 -3.84 23.12
C LYS A 28 -40.55 -2.44 23.12
N LEU A 29 -41.27 -1.44 22.61
CA LEU A 29 -40.81 -0.04 22.57
C LEU A 29 -40.78 0.61 23.96
N LYS A 30 -41.81 0.39 24.80
CA LYS A 30 -41.88 0.95 26.16
C LYS A 30 -40.95 0.24 27.15
N ILE A 31 -40.80 -1.08 27.05
CA ILE A 31 -39.84 -1.88 27.83
C ILE A 31 -38.41 -1.61 27.35
N GLN A 32 -38.16 -1.38 26.05
CA GLN A 32 -36.84 -0.93 25.61
C GLN A 32 -36.48 0.42 26.24
N LEU A 33 -37.41 1.38 26.29
CA LEU A 33 -37.17 2.68 26.94
C LEU A 33 -36.97 2.57 28.48
N LEU A 34 -37.70 1.68 29.16
CA LEU A 34 -37.57 1.45 30.61
C LEU A 34 -36.36 0.58 31.01
N MET A 35 -36.01 -0.43 30.22
CA MET A 35 -34.92 -1.37 30.54
C MET A 35 -33.52 -0.89 30.13
N ILE A 36 -33.40 0.14 29.29
CA ILE A 36 -32.10 0.77 28.95
C ILE A 36 -31.44 1.41 30.18
N GLN A 37 -32.21 1.75 31.23
CA GLN A 37 -31.68 2.37 32.44
C GLN A 37 -30.96 1.40 33.40
N THR A 38 -31.03 0.08 33.21
CA THR A 38 -30.35 -0.89 34.09
C THR A 38 -29.49 -1.93 33.33
N LYS A 39 -28.33 -2.28 33.92
CA LYS A 39 -27.37 -3.27 33.38
C LYS A 39 -27.93 -4.70 33.31
N LEU A 40 -28.93 -5.00 34.14
CA LEU A 40 -29.70 -6.25 34.13
C LEU A 40 -30.79 -6.25 33.05
N GLY A 41 -31.52 -5.12 32.89
CA GLY A 41 -32.50 -4.95 31.83
C GLY A 41 -31.89 -5.08 30.44
N THR A 42 -30.75 -4.44 30.19
CA THR A 42 -30.00 -4.60 28.92
C THR A 42 -29.51 -6.04 28.70
N LYS A 43 -29.09 -6.77 29.73
CA LYS A 43 -28.74 -8.21 29.60
C LYS A 43 -29.97 -9.07 29.28
N LEU A 44 -31.11 -8.82 29.90
CA LEU A 44 -32.36 -9.54 29.66
C LEU A 44 -32.94 -9.24 28.27
N VAL A 45 -32.96 -7.97 27.85
CA VAL A 45 -33.37 -7.57 26.49
C VAL A 45 -32.46 -8.21 25.45
N ASN A 46 -31.14 -8.24 25.68
CA ASN A 46 -30.20 -8.94 24.79
C ASN A 46 -30.39 -10.46 24.83
N PHE A 47 -30.75 -11.05 25.97
CA PHE A 47 -31.05 -12.48 26.05
C PHE A 47 -32.33 -12.84 25.31
N ILE A 48 -33.41 -12.09 25.54
CA ILE A 48 -34.71 -12.28 24.88
C ILE A 48 -34.57 -12.04 23.37
N GLY A 49 -33.95 -10.93 22.96
CA GLY A 49 -33.79 -10.55 21.57
C GLY A 49 -32.71 -11.33 20.81
N ASP A 50 -31.49 -11.45 21.36
CA ASP A 50 -30.36 -12.04 20.64
C ASP A 50 -30.20 -13.54 20.85
N VAL A 51 -30.81 -14.14 21.88
CA VAL A 51 -30.69 -15.59 22.14
C VAL A 51 -32.01 -16.31 21.88
N LEU A 52 -33.10 -15.88 22.52
CA LEU A 52 -34.41 -16.52 22.47
C LEU A 52 -35.11 -16.32 21.11
N LEU A 53 -35.26 -15.07 20.67
CA LEU A 53 -35.91 -14.69 19.40
C LEU A 53 -34.96 -14.70 18.19
N SER A 54 -33.81 -15.37 18.29
CA SER A 54 -32.90 -15.52 17.15
C SER A 54 -33.47 -16.47 16.10
N GLU A 55 -33.25 -16.20 14.81
CA GLU A 55 -33.73 -17.04 13.68
C GLU A 55 -33.51 -18.56 13.90
N ARG A 56 -32.41 -18.95 14.57
CA ARG A 56 -32.08 -20.35 14.85
C ARG A 56 -32.88 -20.97 16.00
N ASN A 57 -33.16 -20.20 17.05
CA ASN A 57 -33.83 -20.70 18.25
C ASN A 57 -35.34 -20.45 18.24
N LEU A 58 -35.80 -19.56 17.37
CA LEU A 58 -37.21 -19.22 17.21
C LEU A 58 -38.10 -20.46 17.04
N PRO A 59 -37.77 -21.48 16.21
CA PRO A 59 -38.64 -22.66 16.07
C PRO A 59 -38.78 -23.45 17.38
N ARG A 60 -37.70 -23.57 18.15
CA ARG A 60 -37.71 -24.26 19.45
C ARG A 60 -38.53 -23.47 20.48
N PHE A 61 -38.33 -22.16 20.51
CA PHE A 61 -39.08 -21.28 21.40
C PHE A 61 -40.57 -21.29 21.06
N SER A 62 -40.94 -21.15 19.79
CA SER A 62 -42.32 -21.25 19.31
C SER A 62 -42.99 -22.54 19.73
N LYS A 63 -42.29 -23.69 19.61
CA LYS A 63 -42.79 -24.98 20.07
C LYS A 63 -43.07 -24.99 21.59
N SER A 64 -42.11 -24.50 22.39
CA SER A 64 -42.27 -24.44 23.85
C SER A 64 -43.40 -23.50 24.25
N LEU A 65 -43.48 -22.32 23.64
CA LEU A 65 -44.52 -21.33 23.87
C LEU A 65 -45.91 -21.92 23.57
N PHE A 66 -46.04 -22.61 22.43
CA PHE A 66 -47.30 -23.23 22.03
C PHE A 66 -47.78 -24.28 23.04
N LEU A 67 -46.88 -25.15 23.52
CA LEU A 67 -47.23 -26.15 24.53
C LEU A 67 -47.63 -25.50 25.85
N VAL A 68 -46.90 -24.48 26.31
CA VAL A 68 -47.24 -23.75 27.55
C VAL A 68 -48.61 -23.09 27.43
N LEU A 69 -48.88 -22.41 26.30
CA LEU A 69 -50.18 -21.79 26.06
C LEU A 69 -51.31 -22.82 26.05
N TYR A 70 -51.11 -23.96 25.35
CA TYR A 70 -52.11 -25.01 25.27
C TYR A 70 -52.45 -25.59 26.64
N PHE A 71 -51.43 -26.03 27.39
CA PHE A 71 -51.66 -26.60 28.72
C PHE A 71 -52.21 -25.58 29.71
N SER A 72 -51.79 -24.31 29.63
CA SER A 72 -52.34 -23.27 30.49
C SER A 72 -53.83 -23.04 30.25
N LEU A 73 -54.26 -23.00 28.99
CA LEU A 73 -55.68 -22.88 28.65
C LEU A 73 -56.47 -24.11 29.08
N PHE A 74 -55.92 -25.30 28.89
CA PHE A 74 -56.55 -26.54 29.31
C PHE A 74 -56.77 -26.58 30.83
N ILE A 75 -55.75 -26.24 31.61
CA ILE A 75 -55.84 -26.19 33.08
C ILE A 75 -56.89 -25.16 33.52
N VAL A 76 -56.90 -23.98 32.92
CA VAL A 76 -57.92 -22.95 33.22
C VAL A 76 -59.33 -23.45 32.88
N GLN A 77 -59.52 -24.13 31.76
CA GLN A 77 -60.83 -24.68 31.40
C GLN A 77 -61.30 -25.76 32.40
N CYS A 78 -60.39 -26.63 32.86
CA CYS A 78 -60.68 -27.66 33.84
C CYS A 78 -61.01 -27.08 35.23
N GLU A 79 -60.18 -26.17 35.75
CA GLU A 79 -60.34 -25.58 37.09
C GLU A 79 -61.59 -24.70 37.20
N PHE A 80 -61.87 -23.89 36.17
CA PHE A 80 -62.99 -22.95 36.19
C PHE A 80 -64.26 -23.49 35.51
N GLY A 81 -64.25 -24.74 35.03
CA GLY A 81 -65.38 -25.38 34.36
C GLY A 81 -65.90 -24.63 33.12
N ILE A 82 -65.03 -23.87 32.44
CA ILE A 82 -65.42 -23.00 31.32
C ILE A 82 -65.69 -23.85 30.08
N LYS A 83 -66.96 -24.09 29.79
CA LYS A 83 -67.42 -24.78 28.57
C LYS A 83 -67.87 -23.75 27.53
N PHE A 84 -67.10 -23.61 26.45
CA PHE A 84 -67.43 -22.70 25.34
C PHE A 84 -68.56 -23.24 24.45
N ILE A 85 -68.76 -24.56 24.47
CA ILE A 85 -69.81 -25.27 23.73
C ILE A 85 -70.51 -26.19 24.72
N GLU A 86 -71.81 -26.01 24.92
CA GLU A 86 -72.61 -26.88 25.78
C GLU A 86 -72.90 -28.22 25.10
N TYR A 87 -72.33 -29.29 25.65
CA TYR A 87 -72.44 -30.64 25.13
C TYR A 87 -73.77 -31.34 25.50
N GLN A 88 -74.49 -30.83 26.51
CA GLN A 88 -75.74 -31.41 27.01
C GLN A 88 -76.99 -30.95 26.24
N ASN A 89 -76.83 -30.14 25.20
CA ASN A 89 -77.94 -29.64 24.41
C ASN A 89 -78.45 -30.73 23.43
N GLN A 90 -79.76 -30.92 23.29
CA GLN A 90 -80.38 -31.93 22.40
C GLN A 90 -80.04 -31.74 20.90
N TYR A 91 -79.27 -30.70 20.56
CA TYR A 91 -78.81 -30.33 19.23
C TYR A 91 -77.33 -30.71 18.93
N PHE A 92 -76.65 -31.45 19.82
CA PHE A 92 -75.27 -31.91 19.57
C PHE A 92 -75.24 -33.06 18.55
N ASN A 93 -75.38 -32.72 17.27
CA ASN A 93 -75.31 -33.64 16.15
C ASN A 93 -73.86 -33.75 15.66
N LEU A 94 -73.34 -34.97 15.50
CA LEU A 94 -72.02 -35.22 14.89
C LEU A 94 -71.86 -34.47 13.55
N VAL A 95 -72.93 -34.36 12.77
CA VAL A 95 -72.95 -33.65 11.50
C VAL A 95 -72.69 -32.15 11.69
N SER A 96 -73.25 -31.51 12.71
CA SER A 96 -73.03 -30.07 12.96
C SER A 96 -71.63 -29.80 13.50
N VAL A 97 -71.12 -30.68 14.38
CA VAL A 97 -69.75 -30.59 14.91
C VAL A 97 -68.72 -30.77 13.80
N TYR A 98 -68.90 -31.77 12.93
CA TYR A 98 -68.02 -31.95 11.79
C TYR A 98 -68.16 -30.84 10.76
N GLY A 99 -69.35 -30.29 10.54
CA GLY A 99 -69.53 -29.08 9.72
C GLY A 99 -68.67 -27.91 10.22
N PHE A 100 -68.63 -27.71 11.55
CA PHE A 100 -67.78 -26.69 12.17
C PHE A 100 -66.28 -27.01 12.04
N VAL A 101 -65.85 -28.25 12.31
CA VAL A 101 -64.44 -28.67 12.15
C VAL A 101 -63.98 -28.54 10.70
N VAL A 102 -64.81 -28.94 9.73
CA VAL A 102 -64.53 -28.79 8.30
C VAL A 102 -64.40 -27.32 7.92
N GLY A 103 -65.27 -26.45 8.44
CA GLY A 103 -65.15 -25.00 8.26
C GLY A 103 -63.81 -24.46 8.77
N LEU A 104 -63.41 -24.88 9.97
CA LEU A 104 -62.14 -24.50 10.59
C LEU A 104 -60.93 -24.99 9.77
N LEU A 105 -60.95 -26.24 9.30
CA LEU A 105 -59.89 -26.79 8.45
C LEU A 105 -59.83 -26.10 7.08
N SER A 106 -60.97 -25.76 6.50
CA SER A 106 -61.05 -25.06 5.20
C SER A 106 -60.37 -23.69 5.27
N ILE A 107 -60.57 -22.98 6.38
CA ILE A 107 -59.94 -21.70 6.70
C ILE A 107 -58.40 -21.83 6.73
N TYR A 108 -57.86 -22.90 7.34
CA TYR A 108 -56.42 -23.20 7.32
C TYR A 108 -55.92 -23.63 5.94
N GLY A 109 -56.74 -24.35 5.16
CA GLY A 109 -56.44 -24.68 3.77
C GLY A 109 -56.24 -23.43 2.89
N ILE A 110 -57.11 -22.42 3.04
CA ILE A 110 -56.97 -21.12 2.37
C ILE A 110 -55.65 -20.43 2.76
N TYR A 111 -55.31 -20.42 4.05
CA TYR A 111 -54.04 -19.84 4.52
C TYR A 111 -52.81 -20.56 3.95
N ILE A 112 -52.83 -21.89 3.89
CA ILE A 112 -51.73 -22.67 3.29
C ILE A 112 -51.59 -22.35 1.79
N GLY A 113 -52.70 -22.23 1.07
CA GLY A 113 -52.69 -21.80 -0.34
C GLY A 113 -52.08 -20.40 -0.51
N PHE A 114 -52.41 -19.46 0.38
CA PHE A 114 -51.81 -18.12 0.40
C PHE A 114 -50.29 -18.16 0.69
N LEU A 115 -49.84 -18.98 1.63
CA LEU A 115 -48.40 -19.19 1.87
C LEU A 115 -47.69 -19.77 0.65
N GLN A 116 -48.29 -20.76 -0.04
CA GLN A 116 -47.72 -21.33 -1.25
C GLN A 116 -47.56 -20.29 -2.35
N PHE A 117 -48.56 -19.41 -2.53
CA PHE A 117 -48.47 -18.27 -3.44
C PHE A 117 -47.31 -17.33 -3.08
N LEU A 118 -47.18 -16.96 -1.80
CA LEU A 118 -46.10 -16.10 -1.33
C LEU A 118 -44.71 -16.73 -1.50
N VAL A 119 -44.57 -18.03 -1.24
CA VAL A 119 -43.31 -18.76 -1.43
C VAL A 119 -42.96 -18.87 -2.90
N GLY A 120 -43.94 -19.07 -3.79
CA GLY A 120 -43.75 -19.10 -5.24
C GLY A 120 -43.21 -17.78 -5.82
N ASP A 121 -43.62 -16.63 -5.27
CA ASP A 121 -43.10 -15.31 -5.67
C ASP A 121 -41.84 -14.88 -4.87
N SER A 122 -41.46 -15.65 -3.85
CA SER A 122 -40.37 -15.29 -2.92
C SER A 122 -38.98 -15.26 -3.56
N ASP A 123 -38.77 -16.01 -4.65
CA ASP A 123 -37.49 -16.08 -5.34
C ASP A 123 -37.19 -14.86 -6.22
N LYS A 124 -38.22 -14.07 -6.58
CA LYS A 124 -38.07 -12.86 -7.40
C LYS A 124 -37.64 -11.64 -6.59
N VAL A 125 -37.76 -11.69 -5.26
CA VAL A 125 -37.55 -10.54 -4.38
C VAL A 125 -36.45 -10.85 -3.37
N LYS A 126 -35.19 -10.70 -3.81
CA LYS A 126 -33.99 -10.98 -3.01
C LYS A 126 -33.28 -9.69 -2.58
N TYR A 127 -32.65 -9.73 -1.41
CA TYR A 127 -31.73 -8.71 -0.90
C TYR A 127 -30.56 -9.40 -0.22
N LEU A 128 -29.35 -9.11 -0.70
CA LEU A 128 -28.12 -9.77 -0.24
C LEU A 128 -28.23 -11.30 -0.21
N GLY A 129 -28.76 -11.89 -1.29
CA GLY A 129 -28.88 -13.34 -1.44
C GLY A 129 -29.95 -13.99 -0.54
N ARG A 130 -30.71 -13.19 0.23
CA ARG A 130 -31.84 -13.65 1.05
C ARG A 130 -33.17 -13.22 0.42
N SER A 131 -34.15 -14.12 0.39
CA SER A 131 -35.52 -13.76 0.00
C SER A 131 -36.16 -12.89 1.10
N LYS A 132 -36.64 -11.70 0.71
CA LYS A 132 -37.30 -10.74 1.62
C LYS A 132 -38.56 -11.35 2.24
N ILE A 133 -39.37 -12.02 1.42
CA ILE A 133 -40.65 -12.64 1.83
C ILE A 133 -40.39 -13.84 2.74
N LYS A 134 -39.42 -14.70 2.38
CA LYS A 134 -39.05 -15.85 3.21
C LYS A 134 -38.54 -15.41 4.58
N HIS A 135 -37.72 -14.36 4.64
CA HIS A 135 -37.25 -13.83 5.91
C HIS A 135 -38.40 -13.34 6.79
N LEU A 136 -39.40 -12.64 6.24
CA LEU A 136 -40.58 -12.18 7.00
C LEU A 136 -41.36 -13.37 7.60
N ALA A 137 -41.60 -14.40 6.80
CA ALA A 137 -42.27 -15.62 7.26
C ALA A 137 -41.45 -16.35 8.35
N ASP A 138 -40.16 -16.58 8.10
CA ASP A 138 -39.28 -17.32 9.01
C ASP A 138 -39.09 -16.61 10.36
N THR A 139 -39.25 -15.28 10.41
CA THR A 139 -39.20 -14.51 11.68
C THR A 139 -40.50 -14.47 12.48
N SER A 140 -41.61 -15.02 11.96
CA SER A 140 -42.89 -15.02 12.65
C SER A 140 -43.04 -16.21 13.61
N ILE A 141 -43.33 -15.93 14.87
CA ILE A 141 -43.58 -16.95 15.90
C ILE A 141 -44.73 -17.86 15.48
N TRP A 142 -45.83 -17.29 14.99
CA TRP A 142 -47.05 -18.02 14.62
C TRP A 142 -46.85 -18.92 13.41
N TYR A 143 -46.11 -18.42 12.40
CA TYR A 143 -45.70 -19.26 11.27
C TYR A 143 -44.85 -20.45 11.76
N GLN A 144 -43.86 -20.21 12.63
CA GLN A 144 -43.05 -21.29 13.19
C GLN A 144 -43.88 -22.29 14.00
N ILE A 145 -44.94 -21.87 14.72
CA ILE A 145 -45.86 -22.78 15.44
C ILE A 145 -46.55 -23.74 14.48
N THR A 146 -47.03 -23.25 13.33
CA THR A 146 -47.70 -24.10 12.32
C THR A 146 -46.78 -25.20 11.75
N GLN A 147 -45.47 -24.99 11.78
CA GLN A 147 -44.46 -25.96 11.31
C GLN A 147 -44.09 -27.00 12.39
N THR A 148 -44.66 -26.93 13.59
CA THR A 148 -44.31 -27.83 14.69
C THR A 148 -45.18 -29.09 14.73
N LYS A 149 -44.59 -30.22 15.17
CA LYS A 149 -45.33 -31.49 15.37
C LYS A 149 -46.54 -31.36 16.33
N PRO A 150 -46.47 -30.62 17.45
CA PRO A 150 -47.63 -30.44 18.33
C PRO A 150 -48.81 -29.77 17.65
N PHE A 151 -48.58 -28.80 16.75
CA PHE A 151 -49.67 -28.16 16.00
C PHE A 151 -50.40 -29.16 15.09
N LEU A 152 -49.66 -30.01 14.38
CA LEU A 152 -50.23 -31.10 13.58
C LEU A 152 -51.03 -32.10 14.44
N LEU A 153 -50.56 -32.38 15.65
CA LEU A 153 -51.26 -33.24 16.61
C LEU A 153 -52.59 -32.61 17.07
N ILE A 154 -52.63 -31.30 17.32
CA ILE A 154 -53.88 -30.60 17.66
C ILE A 154 -54.87 -30.62 16.50
N LEU A 155 -54.42 -30.36 15.27
CA LEU A 155 -55.27 -30.50 14.08
C LEU A 155 -55.88 -31.91 13.99
N PHE A 156 -55.07 -32.94 14.19
CA PHE A 156 -55.56 -34.32 14.23
C PHE A 156 -56.57 -34.56 15.35
N LEU A 157 -56.27 -34.10 16.57
CA LEU A 157 -57.17 -34.23 17.73
C LEU A 157 -58.51 -33.49 17.52
N THR A 158 -58.52 -32.34 16.84
CA THR A 158 -59.80 -31.67 16.54
C THR A 158 -60.74 -32.49 15.67
N ILE A 159 -60.19 -33.37 14.83
CA ILE A 159 -60.95 -34.27 13.95
C ILE A 159 -61.40 -35.53 14.71
N THR A 160 -60.53 -36.12 15.52
CA THR A 160 -60.79 -37.42 16.15
C THR A 160 -61.52 -37.34 17.49
N SER A 161 -61.32 -36.27 18.25
CA SER A 161 -61.89 -36.14 19.61
C SER A 161 -63.42 -36.18 19.65
N PRO A 162 -64.19 -35.59 18.71
CA PRO A 162 -65.65 -35.70 18.72
C PRO A 162 -66.18 -37.15 18.75
N ILE A 163 -65.53 -38.07 18.02
CA ILE A 163 -65.90 -39.50 18.03
C ILE A 163 -65.59 -40.13 19.39
N LEU A 164 -64.43 -39.82 19.97
CA LEU A 164 -64.01 -40.35 21.27
C LEU A 164 -64.91 -39.85 22.41
N ILE A 165 -65.35 -38.59 22.37
CA ILE A 165 -66.22 -37.99 23.40
C ILE A 165 -67.59 -38.67 23.43
N ILE A 166 -68.14 -39.09 22.29
CA ILE A 166 -69.45 -39.77 22.22
C ILE A 166 -69.39 -41.17 22.83
N ASN A 167 -68.26 -41.87 22.66
CA ASN A 167 -68.08 -43.24 23.12
C ASN A 167 -67.57 -43.35 24.57
N THR A 168 -67.47 -42.24 25.30
CA THR A 168 -66.92 -42.18 26.66
C THR A 168 -67.91 -41.52 27.63
N ASN A 169 -67.87 -41.95 28.89
CA ASN A 169 -68.76 -41.48 29.96
C ASN A 169 -67.95 -41.09 31.22
N GLY A 170 -68.57 -40.32 32.12
CA GLY A 170 -67.97 -39.89 33.39
C GLY A 170 -66.96 -38.75 33.25
N GLU A 171 -66.09 -38.57 34.25
CA GLU A 171 -65.09 -37.48 34.31
C GLU A 171 -64.13 -37.47 33.10
N LEU A 172 -63.86 -38.64 32.50
CA LEU A 172 -63.07 -38.75 31.28
C LEU A 172 -63.73 -38.04 30.09
N LYS A 173 -65.06 -38.04 30.01
CA LYS A 173 -65.81 -37.34 28.97
C LYS A 173 -65.64 -35.82 29.11
N ASP A 174 -65.76 -35.30 30.32
CA ASP A 174 -65.59 -33.86 30.59
C ASP A 174 -64.17 -33.39 30.26
N ASN A 175 -63.14 -34.15 30.65
CA ASN A 175 -61.75 -33.84 30.31
C ASN A 175 -61.47 -33.88 28.80
N LEU A 176 -62.06 -34.83 28.07
CA LEU A 176 -61.96 -34.88 26.60
C LEU A 176 -62.67 -33.70 25.94
N ILE A 177 -63.81 -33.25 26.49
CA ILE A 177 -64.51 -32.05 26.02
C ILE A 177 -63.64 -30.81 26.22
N PHE A 178 -63.05 -30.62 27.40
CA PHE A 178 -62.13 -29.49 27.65
C PHE A 178 -60.91 -29.54 26.74
N ALA A 179 -60.31 -30.72 26.53
CA ALA A 179 -59.16 -30.87 25.62
C ALA A 179 -59.52 -30.53 24.17
N TRP A 180 -60.69 -30.96 23.70
CA TRP A 180 -61.17 -30.65 22.35
C TRP A 180 -61.53 -29.17 22.19
N GLN A 181 -62.18 -28.56 23.18
CA GLN A 181 -62.49 -27.12 23.16
C GLN A 181 -61.21 -26.27 23.22
N THR A 182 -60.25 -26.63 24.07
CA THR A 182 -58.92 -25.98 24.09
C THR A 182 -58.26 -26.05 22.71
N SER A 183 -58.33 -27.21 22.05
CA SER A 183 -57.78 -27.42 20.71
C SER A 183 -58.43 -26.50 19.67
N VAL A 184 -59.77 -26.43 19.65
CA VAL A 184 -60.53 -25.54 18.77
C VAL A 184 -60.18 -24.07 19.03
N THR A 185 -60.19 -23.62 20.29
CA THR A 185 -59.89 -22.23 20.65
C THR A 185 -58.46 -21.84 20.27
N MET A 186 -57.49 -22.73 20.47
CA MET A 186 -56.10 -22.50 20.06
C MET A 186 -55.95 -22.38 18.55
N LEU A 187 -56.66 -23.20 17.77
CA LEU A 187 -56.66 -23.07 16.32
C LEU A 187 -57.30 -21.74 15.87
N PHE A 188 -58.37 -21.27 16.50
CA PHE A 188 -58.93 -19.95 16.18
C PHE A 188 -57.94 -18.82 16.47
N TRP A 189 -57.29 -18.84 17.63
CA TRP A 189 -56.30 -17.82 18.00
C TRP A 189 -55.13 -17.79 17.02
N ILE A 190 -54.54 -18.96 16.71
CA ILE A 190 -53.45 -19.04 15.75
C ILE A 190 -53.89 -18.47 14.41
N TYR A 191 -55.08 -18.81 13.93
CA TYR A 191 -55.58 -18.34 12.64
C TYR A 191 -55.73 -16.81 12.58
N ILE A 192 -56.27 -16.17 13.63
CA ILE A 192 -56.38 -14.70 13.71
C ILE A 192 -55.00 -14.04 13.57
N PHE A 193 -53.99 -14.55 14.28
CA PHE A 193 -52.63 -14.02 14.18
C PHE A 193 -51.99 -14.27 12.83
N LEU A 194 -52.29 -15.41 12.19
CA LEU A 194 -51.82 -15.73 10.84
C LEU A 194 -52.42 -14.78 9.78
N ILE A 195 -53.69 -14.38 9.92
CA ILE A 195 -54.29 -13.33 9.07
C ILE A 195 -53.57 -12.00 9.26
N GLY A 196 -53.32 -11.60 10.51
CA GLY A 196 -52.57 -10.38 10.82
C GLY A 196 -51.19 -10.37 10.16
N MET A 197 -50.49 -11.51 10.22
CA MET A 197 -49.23 -11.73 9.51
C MET A 197 -49.39 -11.64 7.99
N SER A 198 -50.42 -12.25 7.39
CA SER A 198 -50.65 -12.17 5.94
C SER A 198 -50.87 -10.74 5.46
N LEU A 199 -51.63 -9.94 6.21
CA LEU A 199 -51.87 -8.53 5.90
C LEU A 199 -50.57 -7.72 6.01
N GLN A 200 -49.73 -8.00 7.01
CA GLN A 200 -48.43 -7.38 7.15
C GLN A 200 -47.49 -7.74 5.98
N ILE A 201 -47.47 -9.00 5.54
CA ILE A 201 -46.66 -9.43 4.38
C ILE A 201 -47.16 -8.75 3.11
N ILE A 202 -48.47 -8.67 2.88
CA ILE A 202 -49.06 -7.96 1.72
C ILE A 202 -48.65 -6.48 1.74
N ARG A 203 -48.76 -5.81 2.89
CA ARG A 203 -48.32 -4.41 3.05
C ARG A 203 -46.84 -4.25 2.72
N MET A 204 -45.99 -5.15 3.21
CA MET A 204 -44.55 -5.13 2.90
C MET A 204 -44.29 -5.38 1.41
N LEU A 205 -45.07 -6.24 0.76
CA LEU A 205 -44.95 -6.53 -0.67
C LEU A 205 -45.28 -5.29 -1.51
N PHE A 206 -46.26 -4.49 -1.10
CA PHE A 206 -46.53 -3.17 -1.70
C PHE A 206 -45.37 -2.18 -1.48
N LEU A 207 -44.81 -2.12 -0.27
CA LEU A 207 -43.65 -1.26 0.01
C LEU A 207 -42.43 -1.66 -0.81
N ILE A 208 -42.19 -2.96 -0.99
CA ILE A 208 -41.12 -3.49 -1.83
C ILE A 208 -41.35 -3.11 -3.30
N LYS A 209 -42.56 -3.27 -3.83
CA LYS A 209 -42.91 -2.83 -5.19
C LYS A 209 -42.69 -1.32 -5.36
N GLY A 210 -42.91 -0.54 -4.30
CA GLY A 210 -42.64 0.90 -4.24
C GLY A 210 -41.20 1.28 -3.82
N LYS A 211 -40.26 0.34 -3.71
CA LYS A 211 -38.86 0.54 -3.27
C LYS A 211 -38.70 1.31 -1.93
N SER A 212 -39.67 1.18 -1.03
CA SER A 212 -39.73 1.91 0.25
C SER A 212 -39.53 1.01 1.48
N ASP A 213 -38.98 -0.20 1.30
CA ASP A 213 -38.86 -1.23 2.33
C ASP A 213 -37.54 -1.17 3.13
N ILE A 214 -36.97 0.03 3.30
CA ILE A 214 -35.69 0.30 3.99
C ILE A 214 -35.59 -0.38 5.37
N GLY A 215 -36.70 -0.44 6.13
CA GLY A 215 -36.74 -1.09 7.44
C GLY A 215 -36.52 -2.61 7.40
N LEU A 216 -36.96 -3.28 6.33
CA LEU A 216 -36.75 -4.71 6.13
C LEU A 216 -35.28 -4.98 5.77
N GLU A 217 -34.71 -4.17 4.88
CA GLU A 217 -33.30 -4.24 4.52
C GLU A 217 -32.39 -4.04 5.74
N HIS A 218 -32.74 -3.10 6.63
CA HIS A 218 -32.03 -2.91 7.90
C HIS A 218 -32.06 -4.18 8.79
N THR A 219 -33.21 -4.83 8.89
CA THR A 219 -33.38 -6.07 9.67
C THR A 219 -32.55 -7.22 9.08
N ILE A 220 -32.54 -7.34 7.76
CA ILE A 220 -31.71 -8.32 7.04
C ILE A 220 -30.22 -8.06 7.32
N ASN A 221 -29.78 -6.81 7.23
CA ASN A 221 -28.40 -6.42 7.52
C ASN A 221 -27.97 -6.78 8.95
N GLU A 222 -28.81 -6.50 9.95
CA GLU A 222 -28.54 -6.90 11.33
C GLU A 222 -28.44 -8.42 11.49
N SER A 223 -29.32 -9.18 10.83
CA SER A 223 -29.32 -10.64 10.89
C SER A 223 -28.01 -11.24 10.37
N ILE A 224 -27.50 -10.70 9.24
CA ILE A 224 -26.23 -11.10 8.62
C ILE A 224 -25.08 -10.80 9.58
N SER A 225 -25.01 -9.55 10.05
CA SER A 225 -23.96 -9.12 10.97
C SER A 225 -23.94 -9.96 12.27
N LYS A 226 -25.12 -10.26 12.83
CA LYS A 226 -25.25 -11.11 14.03
C LYS A 226 -24.84 -12.57 13.75
N LYS A 227 -25.15 -13.13 12.58
CA LYS A 227 -24.72 -14.49 12.18
C LYS A 227 -23.20 -14.62 12.22
N TYR A 228 -22.49 -13.74 11.52
CA TYR A 228 -21.02 -13.80 11.42
C TYR A 228 -20.33 -13.43 12.73
N TYR A 229 -20.84 -12.45 13.48
CA TYR A 229 -20.34 -12.15 14.81
C TYR A 229 -20.41 -13.36 15.75
N ARG A 230 -21.47 -14.18 15.68
CA ARG A 230 -21.57 -15.41 16.48
C ARG A 230 -20.54 -16.46 16.06
N LEU A 231 -20.29 -16.63 14.76
CA LEU A 231 -19.25 -17.52 14.25
C LEU A 231 -17.87 -17.08 14.75
N PHE A 232 -17.56 -15.78 14.64
CA PHE A 232 -16.33 -15.22 15.16
C PHE A 232 -16.18 -15.40 16.67
N ARG A 233 -17.26 -15.19 17.44
CA ARG A 233 -17.24 -15.41 18.89
C ARG A 233 -17.00 -16.88 19.27
N LYS A 234 -17.53 -17.84 18.49
CA LYS A 234 -17.25 -19.27 18.68
C LYS A 234 -15.76 -19.53 18.48
N MET A 235 -15.21 -19.04 17.37
CA MET A 235 -13.79 -19.14 17.04
C MET A 235 -12.88 -18.51 18.11
N TYR A 236 -13.26 -17.35 18.66
CA TYR A 236 -12.50 -16.75 19.78
C TYR A 236 -12.46 -17.68 21.01
N LYS A 237 -13.58 -18.34 21.34
CA LYS A 237 -13.67 -19.27 22.48
C LYS A 237 -12.84 -20.53 22.25
N SER A 238 -12.77 -21.05 21.02
CA SER A 238 -11.89 -22.15 20.63
C SER A 238 -10.45 -21.72 20.34
N LYS A 239 -10.09 -20.48 20.68
CA LYS A 239 -8.72 -19.93 20.51
C LYS A 239 -8.24 -19.90 19.05
N PHE A 240 -9.16 -19.59 18.12
CA PHE A 240 -8.89 -19.51 16.69
C PHE A 240 -8.35 -20.83 16.12
N ASP A 241 -8.99 -21.92 16.53
CA ASP A 241 -8.76 -23.23 15.93
C ASP A 241 -8.92 -23.18 14.40
N TYR A 242 -8.08 -23.93 13.70
CA TYR A 242 -7.99 -23.87 12.25
C TYR A 242 -9.29 -24.33 11.56
N ASP A 243 -9.99 -25.30 12.13
CA ASP A 243 -11.25 -25.80 11.57
C ASP A 243 -12.39 -24.80 11.72
N ASP A 244 -12.42 -24.05 12.83
CA ASP A 244 -13.39 -22.97 13.01
C ASP A 244 -13.13 -21.79 12.05
N ILE A 245 -11.87 -21.45 11.77
CA ILE A 245 -11.50 -20.45 10.74
C ILE A 245 -11.98 -20.94 9.36
N ARG A 246 -11.65 -22.18 8.98
CA ARG A 246 -12.10 -22.75 7.70
C ARG A 246 -13.62 -22.78 7.59
N PHE A 247 -14.31 -23.14 8.67
CA PHE A 247 -15.76 -23.14 8.71
C PHE A 247 -16.35 -21.75 8.46
N PHE A 248 -15.78 -20.70 9.08
CA PHE A 248 -16.20 -19.32 8.87
C PHE A 248 -16.16 -18.94 7.38
N PHE A 249 -15.00 -19.16 6.73
CA PHE A 249 -14.83 -18.77 5.33
C PHE A 249 -15.58 -19.68 4.35
N ARG A 250 -15.82 -20.95 4.69
CA ARG A 250 -16.71 -21.83 3.91
C ARG A 250 -18.15 -21.31 3.90
N VAL A 251 -18.66 -20.85 5.04
CA VAL A 251 -20.00 -20.24 5.13
C VAL A 251 -20.03 -18.92 4.36
N LEU A 252 -18.97 -18.12 4.46
CA LEU A 252 -18.83 -16.87 3.72
C LEU A 252 -18.89 -17.09 2.20
N LYS A 253 -18.11 -18.06 1.70
CA LYS A 253 -18.07 -18.42 0.27
C LYS A 253 -19.44 -18.83 -0.26
N TYR A 254 -20.17 -19.64 0.49
CA TYR A 254 -21.53 -20.07 0.11
C TYR A 254 -22.56 -18.93 0.13
N ASP A 255 -22.42 -17.96 1.04
CA ASP A 255 -23.32 -16.80 1.06
C ASP A 255 -22.97 -15.82 -0.08
N ILE A 256 -21.69 -15.64 -0.41
CA ILE A 256 -21.23 -14.78 -1.52
C ILE A 256 -21.66 -15.34 -2.88
N SER A 257 -21.64 -16.66 -3.08
CA SER A 257 -22.06 -17.28 -4.35
C SER A 257 -23.54 -17.08 -4.70
N LYS A 258 -24.32 -16.41 -3.83
CA LYS A 258 -25.74 -16.07 -4.04
C LYS A 258 -25.95 -14.58 -4.30
N LEU A 259 -24.87 -13.80 -4.36
CA LEU A 259 -24.89 -12.36 -4.53
C LEU A 259 -24.54 -12.00 -5.98
N ASP A 260 -25.09 -10.88 -6.44
CA ASP A 260 -24.60 -10.21 -7.64
C ASP A 260 -23.30 -9.45 -7.29
N ASN A 261 -22.38 -9.33 -8.25
CA ASN A 261 -21.04 -8.75 -8.03
C ASN A 261 -21.10 -7.38 -7.33
N HIS A 262 -21.97 -6.47 -7.77
CA HIS A 262 -22.14 -5.13 -7.19
C HIS A 262 -22.59 -5.13 -5.71
N SER A 263 -23.11 -6.24 -5.20
CA SER A 263 -23.56 -6.37 -3.81
C SER A 263 -22.51 -6.95 -2.87
N ILE A 264 -21.43 -7.54 -3.42
CA ILE A 264 -20.41 -8.26 -2.64
C ILE A 264 -19.71 -7.31 -1.67
N GLY A 265 -19.24 -6.16 -2.14
CA GLY A 265 -18.54 -5.17 -1.29
C GLY A 265 -19.39 -4.69 -0.11
N TYR A 266 -20.66 -4.35 -0.36
CA TYR A 266 -21.60 -3.95 0.70
C TYR A 266 -21.83 -5.07 1.71
N PHE A 267 -22.06 -6.30 1.23
CA PHE A 267 -22.25 -7.48 2.07
C PHE A 267 -21.05 -7.72 2.99
N LEU A 268 -19.82 -7.72 2.43
CA LEU A 268 -18.58 -7.93 3.20
C LEU A 268 -18.41 -6.88 4.31
N ASN A 269 -18.67 -5.60 4.00
CA ASN A 269 -18.62 -4.55 5.01
C ASN A 269 -19.65 -4.78 6.14
N LYS A 270 -20.84 -5.34 5.86
CA LYS A 270 -21.80 -5.73 6.92
C LYS A 270 -21.35 -6.94 7.73
N VAL A 271 -20.72 -7.92 7.08
CA VAL A 271 -20.16 -9.12 7.73
C VAL A 271 -19.09 -8.74 8.76
N PHE A 272 -18.11 -7.91 8.37
CA PHE A 272 -16.95 -7.62 9.20
C PHE A 272 -17.15 -6.45 10.17
N SER A 273 -17.94 -5.43 9.83
CA SER A 273 -18.09 -4.21 10.66
C SER A 273 -18.32 -4.45 12.15
N LYS A 274 -19.19 -5.39 12.53
CA LYS A 274 -19.46 -5.70 13.95
C LYS A 274 -18.31 -6.44 14.63
N ILE A 275 -17.58 -7.27 13.88
CA ILE A 275 -16.38 -7.96 14.37
C ILE A 275 -15.29 -6.91 14.65
N ASP A 276 -15.01 -6.04 13.68
CA ASP A 276 -13.98 -5.00 13.78
C ASP A 276 -14.27 -4.02 14.92
N ILE A 277 -15.53 -3.57 15.06
CA ILE A 277 -15.95 -2.70 16.17
C ILE A 277 -15.72 -3.38 17.52
N GLU A 278 -16.09 -4.65 17.67
CA GLU A 278 -15.98 -5.35 18.96
C GLU A 278 -14.54 -5.76 19.29
N VAL A 279 -13.68 -6.02 18.30
CA VAL A 279 -12.25 -6.31 18.51
C VAL A 279 -11.47 -5.02 18.76
N GLY A 280 -11.75 -3.95 18.02
CA GLY A 280 -11.07 -2.66 18.12
C GLY A 280 -11.56 -1.74 19.24
N SER A 281 -12.71 -2.05 19.87
CA SER A 281 -13.26 -1.25 20.98
C SER A 281 -12.56 -1.50 22.31
N LYS A 282 -12.35 -0.44 23.09
CA LYS A 282 -11.89 -0.52 24.49
C LYS A 282 -12.89 -1.27 25.39
N TYR A 283 -14.17 -1.22 25.05
CA TYR A 283 -15.27 -1.86 25.78
C TYR A 283 -15.73 -3.16 25.09
N GLY A 284 -14.95 -3.66 24.13
CA GLY A 284 -15.24 -4.90 23.42
C GLY A 284 -15.30 -6.12 24.35
N LYS A 285 -16.07 -7.13 23.97
CA LYS A 285 -16.24 -8.35 24.78
C LYS A 285 -15.05 -9.31 24.75
N PHE A 286 -14.04 -9.04 23.92
CA PHE A 286 -12.88 -9.90 23.73
C PHE A 286 -11.72 -9.45 24.62
N LYS A 287 -11.24 -10.35 25.50
CA LYS A 287 -10.00 -10.10 26.25
C LYS A 287 -8.82 -10.03 25.27
N ARG A 288 -8.03 -8.97 25.40
CA ARG A 288 -6.86 -8.68 24.55
C ARG A 288 -5.65 -9.55 24.89
N ILE A 289 -5.47 -9.84 26.17
CA ILE A 289 -4.44 -10.74 26.69
C ILE A 289 -5.17 -11.86 27.43
N ARG A 290 -4.80 -13.11 27.12
CA ARG A 290 -5.27 -14.30 27.81
C ARG A 290 -4.06 -14.99 28.42
N ILE A 291 -4.12 -15.33 29.69
CA ILE A 291 -3.09 -16.13 30.35
C ILE A 291 -3.48 -17.59 30.18
N GLU A 292 -2.60 -18.38 29.57
CA GLU A 292 -2.80 -19.81 29.40
C GLU A 292 -1.81 -20.60 30.26
N LYS A 293 -2.33 -21.60 30.99
CA LYS A 293 -1.53 -22.49 31.82
C LYS A 293 -1.04 -23.67 31.00
N HIS A 294 0.27 -23.88 30.98
CA HIS A 294 0.92 -25.02 30.35
C HIS A 294 1.75 -25.78 31.40
N ARG A 295 2.21 -27.00 31.07
CA ARG A 295 2.97 -27.86 32.01
C ARG A 295 4.24 -27.20 32.56
N PHE A 296 4.79 -26.20 31.86
CA PHE A 296 6.05 -25.53 32.19
C PHE A 296 5.89 -24.06 32.62
N GLY A 297 4.66 -23.55 32.78
CA GLY A 297 4.43 -22.16 33.20
C GLY A 297 3.14 -21.52 32.67
N GLU A 298 3.00 -20.22 32.90
CA GLU A 298 1.93 -19.38 32.35
C GLU A 298 2.44 -18.61 31.14
N GLU A 299 1.71 -18.65 30.02
CA GLU A 299 2.04 -17.91 28.80
C GLU A 299 0.97 -16.85 28.49
N GLU A 300 1.41 -15.63 28.18
CA GLU A 300 0.54 -14.54 27.73
C GLU A 300 0.23 -14.69 26.24
N ILE A 301 -1.01 -15.06 25.90
CA ILE A 301 -1.48 -15.12 24.53
C ILE A 301 -2.20 -13.84 24.15
N TYR A 302 -1.66 -13.15 23.15
CA TYR A 302 -2.19 -11.91 22.64
C TYR A 302 -3.29 -12.16 21.59
N LEU A 303 -4.38 -11.39 21.68
CA LEU A 303 -5.42 -11.37 20.65
C LEU A 303 -4.87 -10.86 19.32
N TYR A 304 -3.83 -10.04 19.34
CA TYR A 304 -3.12 -9.57 18.15
C TYR A 304 -2.68 -10.72 17.24
N ASP A 305 -1.97 -11.73 17.77
CA ASP A 305 -1.44 -12.84 16.97
C ASP A 305 -2.55 -13.75 16.43
N ASN A 306 -3.57 -13.99 17.26
CA ASN A 306 -4.73 -14.78 16.86
C ASN A 306 -5.56 -14.07 15.78
N TYR A 307 -5.75 -12.76 15.92
CA TYR A 307 -6.45 -11.94 14.93
C TYR A 307 -5.66 -11.83 13.64
N LYS A 308 -4.32 -11.74 13.72
CA LYS A 308 -3.43 -11.79 12.55
C LYS A 308 -3.63 -13.05 11.72
N ARG A 309 -3.78 -14.23 12.35
CA ARG A 309 -4.12 -15.49 11.65
C ARG A 309 -5.46 -15.43 10.93
N PHE A 310 -6.48 -14.86 11.58
CA PHE A 310 -7.79 -14.68 10.98
C PHE A 310 -7.74 -13.73 9.78
N ILE A 311 -7.04 -12.60 9.90
CA ILE A 311 -6.88 -11.60 8.83
C ILE A 311 -6.10 -12.16 7.64
N TYR A 312 -5.09 -13.00 7.88
CA TYR A 312 -4.41 -13.70 6.80
C TYR A 312 -5.38 -14.56 5.98
N LYS A 313 -6.19 -15.39 6.64
CA LYS A 313 -7.19 -16.22 5.95
C LYS A 313 -8.32 -15.40 5.32
N LYS A 314 -8.66 -14.24 5.90
CA LYS A 314 -9.57 -13.26 5.30
C LYS A 314 -9.03 -12.80 3.96
N TRP A 315 -7.79 -12.33 3.90
CA TRP A 315 -7.22 -11.77 2.69
C TRP A 315 -6.76 -12.82 1.68
N GLU A 316 -6.35 -14.01 2.11
CA GLU A 316 -6.18 -15.17 1.22
C GLU A 316 -7.46 -15.45 0.42
N TYR A 317 -8.62 -15.43 1.08
CA TYR A 317 -9.91 -15.62 0.41
C TYR A 317 -10.37 -14.39 -0.40
N LEU A 318 -10.22 -13.18 0.15
CA LEU A 318 -10.71 -11.96 -0.52
C LEU A 318 -9.87 -11.60 -1.75
N SER A 319 -8.58 -11.92 -1.78
CA SER A 319 -7.73 -11.71 -2.95
C SER A 319 -8.21 -12.51 -4.17
N ASP A 320 -8.83 -13.69 -3.99
CA ASP A 320 -9.39 -14.48 -5.09
C ASP A 320 -10.58 -13.79 -5.77
N ILE A 321 -11.34 -12.98 -5.03
CA ILE A 321 -12.56 -12.29 -5.50
C ILE A 321 -12.39 -10.76 -5.57
N GLN A 322 -11.16 -10.26 -5.41
CA GLN A 322 -10.90 -8.83 -5.25
C GLN A 322 -11.41 -7.99 -6.43
N LYS A 323 -11.32 -8.52 -7.65
CA LYS A 323 -11.82 -7.86 -8.87
C LYS A 323 -13.33 -7.65 -8.89
N GLU A 324 -14.08 -8.38 -8.07
CA GLU A 324 -15.53 -8.28 -7.94
C GLU A 324 -15.95 -7.30 -6.83
N ILE A 325 -15.00 -6.73 -6.09
CA ILE A 325 -15.23 -5.82 -4.96
C ILE A 325 -14.93 -4.39 -5.40
N ASP A 326 -15.90 -3.48 -5.29
CA ASP A 326 -15.66 -2.06 -5.58
C ASP A 326 -14.55 -1.48 -4.67
N TRP A 327 -13.70 -0.62 -5.25
CA TRP A 327 -12.58 0.04 -4.55
C TRP A 327 -12.99 0.64 -3.20
N TYR A 328 -14.12 1.35 -3.16
CA TYR A 328 -14.64 1.96 -1.94
C TYR A 328 -14.79 0.94 -0.79
N TYR A 329 -15.35 -0.25 -1.08
CA TYR A 329 -15.54 -1.28 -0.07
C TYR A 329 -14.24 -2.00 0.27
N LEU A 330 -13.41 -2.32 -0.72
CA LEU A 330 -12.10 -2.94 -0.51
C LEU A 330 -11.25 -2.09 0.46
N LYS A 331 -11.10 -0.80 0.13
CA LYS A 331 -10.38 0.18 0.93
C LYS A 331 -10.95 0.28 2.34
N LYS A 332 -12.27 0.41 2.47
CA LYS A 332 -12.95 0.50 3.76
C LYS A 332 -12.72 -0.72 4.66
N ILE A 333 -12.70 -1.93 4.10
CA ILE A 333 -12.44 -3.16 4.84
C ILE A 333 -10.99 -3.18 5.34
N ILE A 334 -10.02 -2.79 4.49
CA ILE A 334 -8.61 -2.71 4.88
C ILE A 334 -8.37 -1.63 5.94
N ASP A 335 -8.98 -0.45 5.78
CA ASP A 335 -8.89 0.65 6.74
C ASP A 335 -9.44 0.23 8.12
N GLN A 336 -10.52 -0.56 8.16
CA GLN A 336 -11.07 -1.14 9.40
C GLN A 336 -10.11 -2.15 10.03
N ASP A 337 -9.47 -3.01 9.23
CA ASP A 337 -8.46 -3.95 9.72
C ASP A 337 -7.25 -3.21 10.30
N MET A 338 -6.70 -2.23 9.57
CA MET A 338 -5.59 -1.38 10.04
C MET A 338 -5.96 -0.65 11.34
N TYR A 339 -7.16 -0.07 11.41
CA TYR A 339 -7.64 0.59 12.64
C TYR A 339 -7.69 -0.38 13.83
N THR A 340 -8.16 -1.61 13.60
CA THR A 340 -8.26 -2.64 14.63
C THR A 340 -6.87 -3.04 15.15
N PHE A 341 -5.90 -3.24 14.25
CA PHE A 341 -4.52 -3.52 14.66
C PHE A 341 -3.86 -2.35 15.38
N ASN A 342 -4.08 -1.12 14.94
CA ASN A 342 -3.58 0.06 15.62
C ASN A 342 -4.03 0.11 17.09
N ARG A 343 -5.31 -0.23 17.34
CA ARG A 343 -5.89 -0.32 18.68
C ARG A 343 -5.32 -1.46 19.52
N LEU A 344 -5.10 -2.63 18.92
CA LEU A 344 -4.51 -3.78 19.61
C LEU A 344 -3.06 -3.50 20.03
N LEU A 345 -2.31 -2.80 19.18
CA LEU A 345 -0.93 -2.36 19.46
C LEU A 345 -0.84 -1.26 20.52
N ASP A 346 -1.72 -0.23 20.46
CA ASP A 346 -1.76 0.88 21.42
C ASP A 346 -1.88 0.41 22.89
N GLU A 347 -2.51 -0.75 23.12
CA GLU A 347 -2.76 -1.29 24.47
C GLU A 347 -1.88 -2.50 24.81
N SER A 348 -0.88 -2.85 23.99
CA SER A 348 0.03 -3.99 24.19
C SER A 348 1.52 -3.59 24.01
N PRO A 349 2.12 -2.81 24.93
CA PRO A 349 3.46 -2.22 24.76
C PRO A 349 4.60 -3.25 24.61
N LYS A 350 4.56 -4.39 25.32
CA LYS A 350 5.54 -5.50 25.15
C LYS A 350 5.58 -6.06 23.73
N LEU A 351 4.42 -6.07 23.05
CA LEU A 351 4.28 -6.57 21.67
C LEU A 351 4.83 -5.56 20.66
N LEU A 352 4.84 -4.28 21.04
CA LEU A 352 5.41 -3.18 20.27
C LEU A 352 6.94 -3.22 20.27
N GLU A 353 7.57 -3.47 21.42
CA GLU A 353 9.01 -3.70 21.54
C GLU A 353 9.48 -4.90 20.71
N LYS A 354 8.75 -6.03 20.76
CA LYS A 354 9.02 -7.22 19.95
C LYS A 354 8.97 -6.93 18.44
N ASN A 355 7.93 -6.22 18.00
CA ASN A 355 7.77 -5.85 16.57
C ASN A 355 8.76 -4.76 16.09
N ILE A 356 9.39 -4.01 17.00
CA ILE A 356 10.39 -2.99 16.65
C ILE A 356 11.79 -3.59 16.50
N ASN A 357 12.14 -4.57 17.35
CA ASN A 357 13.47 -5.16 17.45
C ASN A 357 13.67 -6.38 16.54
N GLU A 358 12.61 -7.12 16.20
CA GLU A 358 12.67 -8.32 15.36
C GLU A 358 11.95 -8.06 14.03
N LEU A 359 12.65 -7.50 13.04
CA LEU A 359 12.23 -7.55 11.63
C LEU A 359 12.71 -8.85 10.94
N ASP A 360 13.50 -9.68 11.63
CA ASP A 360 13.92 -11.02 11.22
C ASP A 360 13.19 -12.08 12.08
N PHE A 361 12.30 -12.87 11.48
CA PHE A 361 11.30 -13.67 12.21
C PHE A 361 11.52 -15.20 12.16
N SER A 362 11.27 -15.87 13.29
CA SER A 362 11.44 -17.33 13.50
C SER A 362 10.17 -18.20 13.37
N SER A 363 8.97 -17.65 13.17
CA SER A 363 7.72 -18.44 12.99
C SER A 363 7.23 -18.43 11.53
N VAL A 364 6.66 -19.56 11.06
CA VAL A 364 6.19 -19.74 9.66
C VAL A 364 5.19 -18.67 9.21
N LEU A 365 4.23 -18.29 10.07
CA LEU A 365 3.25 -17.25 9.77
C LEU A 365 3.88 -15.84 9.71
N ASN A 366 4.90 -15.57 10.54
CA ASN A 366 5.63 -14.31 10.46
C ASN A 366 6.57 -14.26 9.25
N LYS A 367 7.08 -15.39 8.76
CA LYS A 367 7.77 -15.48 7.46
C LYS A 367 6.83 -15.21 6.28
N GLN A 368 5.55 -15.57 6.39
CA GLN A 368 4.55 -15.39 5.32
C GLN A 368 3.94 -13.97 5.29
N ILE A 369 3.71 -13.33 6.44
CA ILE A 369 2.99 -12.05 6.52
C ILE A 369 3.90 -10.88 6.89
N GLY A 370 4.99 -11.12 7.63
CA GLY A 370 5.81 -10.04 8.19
C GLY A 370 4.98 -9.09 9.08
N ASN A 371 5.11 -7.79 8.84
CA ASN A 371 4.31 -6.76 9.52
C ASN A 371 2.91 -6.65 8.88
N ILE A 372 1.86 -6.73 9.69
CA ILE A 372 0.48 -6.73 9.18
C ILE A 372 0.07 -5.42 8.49
N HIS A 373 0.61 -4.27 8.91
CA HIS A 373 0.30 -2.98 8.27
C HIS A 373 0.96 -2.86 6.90
N ILE A 374 2.16 -3.44 6.77
CA ILE A 374 2.86 -3.55 5.49
C ILE A 374 2.08 -4.48 4.56
N TYR A 375 1.73 -5.68 5.03
CA TYR A 375 0.95 -6.64 4.26
C TYR A 375 -0.38 -6.07 3.74
N LEU A 376 -1.16 -5.41 4.62
CA LEU A 376 -2.43 -4.79 4.24
C LEU A 376 -2.25 -3.62 3.26
N PHE A 377 -1.16 -2.85 3.38
CA PHE A 377 -0.86 -1.79 2.43
C PHE A 377 -0.40 -2.33 1.08
N ASP A 378 0.38 -3.41 1.06
CA ASP A 378 0.78 -4.08 -0.17
C ASP A 378 -0.46 -4.56 -0.94
N LEU A 379 -1.48 -5.10 -0.27
CA LEU A 379 -2.76 -5.44 -0.93
C LEU A 379 -3.48 -4.23 -1.54
N LEU A 380 -3.50 -3.08 -0.84
CA LEU A 380 -4.11 -1.85 -1.35
C LEU A 380 -3.39 -1.31 -2.58
N ILE A 381 -2.05 -1.26 -2.53
CA ILE A 381 -1.28 -0.64 -3.61
C ILE A 381 -1.32 -1.47 -4.89
N GLU A 382 -1.37 -2.81 -4.80
CA GLU A 382 -1.52 -3.65 -6.00
C GLU A 382 -2.81 -3.34 -6.78
N GLU A 383 -3.90 -3.00 -6.08
CA GLU A 383 -5.16 -2.59 -6.72
C GLU A 383 -5.16 -1.13 -7.21
N ALA A 384 -4.48 -0.26 -6.47
CA ALA A 384 -4.51 1.17 -6.73
C ALA A 384 -3.62 1.59 -7.91
N VAL A 385 -2.50 0.89 -8.17
CA VAL A 385 -1.50 1.24 -9.19
C VAL A 385 -2.07 1.32 -10.62
N SER A 386 -3.23 0.71 -10.87
CA SER A 386 -3.93 0.78 -12.16
C SER A 386 -4.80 2.03 -12.34
N ASP A 387 -4.98 2.87 -11.31
CA ASP A 387 -5.90 4.00 -11.33
C ASP A 387 -5.35 5.19 -10.51
N SER A 388 -5.09 6.32 -11.18
CA SER A 388 -4.56 7.53 -10.55
C SER A 388 -5.46 8.07 -9.42
N THR A 389 -6.78 7.94 -9.52
CA THR A 389 -7.70 8.43 -8.48
C THR A 389 -7.59 7.60 -7.20
N LYS A 390 -7.45 6.27 -7.33
CA LYS A 390 -7.20 5.37 -6.19
C LYS A 390 -5.86 5.68 -5.53
N MET A 391 -4.82 5.96 -6.32
CA MET A 391 -3.51 6.35 -5.81
C MET A 391 -3.55 7.69 -5.06
N GLU A 392 -4.29 8.68 -5.58
CA GLU A 392 -4.47 9.97 -4.92
C GLU A 392 -5.11 9.80 -3.53
N GLU A 393 -6.14 8.96 -3.41
CA GLU A 393 -6.72 8.62 -2.11
C GLU A 393 -5.67 8.04 -1.14
N LEU A 394 -4.82 7.10 -1.58
CA LEU A 394 -3.77 6.55 -0.73
C LEU A 394 -2.77 7.61 -0.26
N TYR A 395 -2.39 8.55 -1.13
CA TYR A 395 -1.49 9.65 -0.74
C TYR A 395 -2.11 10.54 0.33
N THR A 396 -3.39 10.89 0.16
CA THR A 396 -4.11 11.74 1.11
C THR A 396 -4.22 11.07 2.49
N ASP A 397 -4.43 9.75 2.54
CA ASP A 397 -4.48 8.99 3.78
C ASP A 397 -3.13 8.94 4.49
N ILE A 398 -2.05 8.70 3.75
CA ILE A 398 -0.69 8.72 4.31
C ILE A 398 -0.37 10.12 4.88
N LYS A 399 -0.67 11.18 4.13
CA LYS A 399 -0.49 12.58 4.58
C LYS A 399 -1.29 12.86 5.85
N LYS A 400 -2.57 12.49 5.88
CA LYS A 400 -3.47 12.68 7.04
C LYS A 400 -3.01 11.89 8.26
N ASN A 401 -2.55 10.66 8.07
CA ASN A 401 -2.02 9.83 9.16
C ASN A 401 -0.75 10.43 9.77
N ASN A 402 0.18 10.90 8.93
CA ASN A 402 1.39 11.59 9.37
C ASN A 402 1.07 12.86 10.17
N PHE A 403 0.14 13.68 9.68
CA PHE A 403 -0.32 14.88 10.40
C PHE A 403 -0.92 14.54 11.77
N ASN A 404 -1.83 13.58 11.80
CA ASN A 404 -2.47 13.12 13.03
C ASN A 404 -1.47 12.53 14.04
N MET A 405 -0.41 11.88 13.57
CA MET A 405 0.65 11.36 14.44
C MET A 405 1.45 12.49 15.09
N LYS A 406 1.90 13.50 14.31
CA LYS A 406 2.62 14.68 14.83
C LYS A 406 1.80 15.41 15.89
N PHE A 407 0.52 15.64 15.61
CA PHE A 407 -0.38 16.30 16.55
C PHE A 407 -0.64 15.48 17.83
N LYS A 408 -0.72 14.15 17.71
CA LYS A 408 -0.88 13.26 18.87
C LYS A 408 0.40 13.13 19.69
N SER A 409 1.59 13.19 19.09
CA SER A 409 2.85 13.20 19.85
C SER A 409 2.97 14.43 20.73
N GLU A 410 2.58 15.60 20.23
CA GLU A 410 2.64 16.87 20.99
C GLU A 410 1.69 16.89 22.19
N LYS A 411 0.54 16.19 22.11
CA LYS A 411 -0.52 16.26 23.13
C LYS A 411 -0.56 15.11 24.15
N LYS A 412 0.05 13.94 23.88
CA LYS A 412 -0.28 12.71 24.64
C LYS A 412 0.87 11.93 25.28
N ASN A 413 2.13 12.42 25.29
CA ASN A 413 3.26 11.67 25.85
C ASN A 413 3.27 10.18 25.42
N LYS A 414 3.01 9.89 24.13
CA LYS A 414 3.15 8.52 23.61
C LYS A 414 4.61 8.11 23.72
N THR A 415 4.88 6.83 24.04
CA THR A 415 6.24 6.29 24.10
C THR A 415 6.96 6.50 22.76
N THR A 416 8.24 6.86 22.81
CA THR A 416 9.13 7.06 21.65
C THR A 416 9.08 5.89 20.66
N ASP A 417 8.89 4.67 21.18
CA ASP A 417 8.83 3.43 20.41
C ASP A 417 7.59 3.33 19.52
N PHE A 418 6.43 3.82 19.99
CA PHE A 418 5.20 3.87 19.18
C PHE A 418 5.41 4.75 17.94
N LEU A 419 5.96 5.95 18.13
CA LEU A 419 6.21 6.87 17.03
C LEU A 419 7.24 6.30 16.03
N LYS A 420 8.29 5.65 16.55
CA LYS A 420 9.30 4.99 15.74
C LYS A 420 8.70 3.87 14.88
N TYR A 421 7.79 3.06 15.43
CA TYR A 421 7.13 1.98 14.69
C TYR A 421 6.28 2.50 13.52
N TYR A 422 5.39 3.47 13.76
CA TYR A 422 4.55 3.99 12.69
C TYR A 422 5.32 4.83 11.67
N SER A 423 6.32 5.59 12.11
CA SER A 423 7.19 6.33 11.18
C SER A 423 7.89 5.37 10.21
N LYS A 424 8.34 4.18 10.67
CA LYS A 424 8.88 3.14 9.78
C LYS A 424 7.84 2.63 8.78
N ILE A 425 6.59 2.41 9.20
CA ILE A 425 5.51 1.95 8.30
C ILE A 425 5.20 3.02 7.25
N GLU A 426 4.99 4.27 7.65
CA GLU A 426 4.65 5.34 6.71
C GLU A 426 5.80 5.60 5.73
N LYS A 427 7.05 5.46 6.19
CA LYS A 427 8.23 5.47 5.30
C LYS A 427 8.18 4.32 4.30
N TYR A 428 7.93 3.09 4.74
CA TYR A 428 7.79 1.93 3.84
C TYR A 428 6.72 2.16 2.77
N LYS A 429 5.56 2.72 3.14
CA LYS A 429 4.49 3.01 2.18
C LYS A 429 4.97 3.91 1.04
N TRP A 430 5.67 4.99 1.36
CA TRP A 430 6.26 5.88 0.35
C TRP A 430 7.35 5.22 -0.49
N GLU A 431 8.22 4.40 0.13
CA GLU A 431 9.22 3.62 -0.61
C GLU A 431 8.56 2.67 -1.62
N LYS A 432 7.48 2.00 -1.21
CA LYS A 432 6.72 1.07 -2.06
C LYS A 432 6.03 1.79 -3.22
N ILE A 433 5.48 2.99 -2.98
CA ILE A 433 4.91 3.86 -4.02
C ILE A 433 6.00 4.23 -5.04
N ALA A 434 7.16 4.69 -4.58
CA ALA A 434 8.28 5.05 -5.46
C ALA A 434 8.77 3.86 -6.28
N GLN A 435 8.87 2.68 -5.65
CA GLN A 435 9.21 1.43 -6.33
C GLN A 435 8.19 1.09 -7.42
N LYS A 436 6.89 1.12 -7.09
CA LYS A 436 5.82 0.79 -8.05
C LYS A 436 5.80 1.77 -9.22
N TYR A 437 6.01 3.06 -8.98
CA TYR A 437 6.05 4.07 -10.03
C TYR A 437 7.14 3.81 -11.08
N LEU A 438 8.33 3.42 -10.64
CA LEU A 438 9.46 3.14 -11.54
C LEU A 438 9.26 1.84 -12.32
N ILE A 439 8.65 0.81 -11.71
CA ILE A 439 8.49 -0.53 -12.33
C ILE A 439 7.20 -0.66 -13.16
N SER A 440 6.11 0.04 -12.80
CA SER A 440 4.80 -0.19 -13.42
C SER A 440 4.75 0.28 -14.87
N GLU A 441 4.18 -0.54 -15.76
CA GLU A 441 3.84 -0.11 -17.12
C GLU A 441 2.64 0.85 -17.12
N SER A 442 1.70 0.69 -16.18
CA SER A 442 0.60 1.63 -15.95
C SER A 442 1.09 2.91 -15.27
N GLN A 443 0.83 4.06 -15.89
CA GLN A 443 1.22 5.38 -15.38
C GLN A 443 0.15 5.90 -14.42
N PHE A 444 0.43 5.87 -13.12
CA PHE A 444 -0.29 6.69 -12.15
C PHE A 444 0.53 7.94 -11.83
N ASP A 445 -0.17 9.03 -11.48
CA ASP A 445 0.50 10.28 -11.13
C ASP A 445 1.08 10.23 -9.72
N LEU A 446 2.28 10.79 -9.57
CA LEU A 446 2.90 11.00 -8.27
C LEU A 446 2.23 12.14 -7.52
N PRO A 447 2.24 12.13 -6.18
CA PRO A 447 1.61 13.17 -5.38
C PRO A 447 2.22 14.54 -5.67
N THR A 448 1.37 15.56 -5.73
CA THR A 448 1.80 16.95 -5.67
C THR A 448 1.99 17.37 -4.22
N PHE A 449 3.07 18.08 -3.95
CA PHE A 449 3.35 18.67 -2.65
C PHE A 449 3.23 20.18 -2.79
N SER A 450 2.41 20.79 -1.93
CA SER A 450 2.39 22.25 -1.84
C SER A 450 3.69 22.73 -1.20
N ARG A 451 4.07 23.99 -1.44
CA ARG A 451 5.27 24.60 -0.84
C ARG A 451 5.28 24.57 0.70
N TYR A 452 4.12 24.35 1.33
CA TYR A 452 3.92 24.36 2.77
C TYR A 452 3.66 22.96 3.37
N ASP A 453 3.48 21.93 2.53
CA ASP A 453 3.33 20.55 3.00
C ASP A 453 4.69 20.00 3.42
N ASN A 454 4.77 19.43 4.62
CA ASN A 454 6.00 18.79 5.10
C ASN A 454 6.21 17.44 4.36
N ASP A 455 6.88 17.54 3.22
CA ASP A 455 7.31 16.49 2.29
C ASP A 455 8.56 15.72 2.76
N GLU A 456 9.05 15.99 3.97
CA GLU A 456 10.31 15.44 4.48
C GLU A 456 10.27 13.91 4.58
N LEU A 457 9.15 13.35 5.05
CA LEU A 457 9.01 11.89 5.21
C LEU A 457 8.96 11.17 3.86
N PHE A 458 8.26 11.76 2.89
CA PHE A 458 8.26 11.29 1.50
C PHE A 458 9.67 11.37 0.90
N SER A 459 10.29 12.54 0.97
CA SER A 459 11.63 12.79 0.41
C SER A 459 12.68 11.86 1.02
N LYS A 460 12.60 11.61 2.34
CA LYS A 460 13.42 10.64 3.04
C LYS A 460 13.24 9.21 2.55
N ALA A 461 11.99 8.79 2.39
CA ALA A 461 11.66 7.46 1.87
C ALA A 461 12.21 7.28 0.45
N VAL A 462 11.95 8.23 -0.45
CA VAL A 462 12.43 8.20 -1.83
C VAL A 462 13.96 8.23 -1.88
N PHE A 463 14.62 9.09 -1.11
CA PHE A 463 16.07 9.14 -1.03
C PHE A 463 16.69 7.82 -0.57
N ASP A 464 16.17 7.23 0.52
CA ASP A 464 16.65 5.96 1.04
C ASP A 464 16.37 4.79 0.08
N TYR A 465 15.30 4.87 -0.72
CA TYR A 465 15.01 3.92 -1.78
C TYR A 465 16.01 4.07 -2.95
N LEU A 466 16.23 5.29 -3.45
CA LEU A 466 17.14 5.56 -4.57
C LEU A 466 18.58 5.13 -4.26
N ILE A 467 19.08 5.42 -3.05
CA ILE A 467 20.42 5.00 -2.63
C ILE A 467 20.54 3.48 -2.56
N ARG A 468 19.52 2.78 -2.05
CA ARG A 468 19.55 1.33 -1.89
C ARG A 468 19.44 0.59 -3.23
N SER A 469 18.60 1.10 -4.12
CA SER A 469 18.32 0.48 -5.42
C SER A 469 19.39 0.79 -6.46
N HIS A 470 19.83 2.04 -6.54
CA HIS A 470 20.74 2.49 -7.60
C HIS A 470 22.15 2.80 -7.11
N GLY A 471 22.35 3.11 -5.82
CA GLY A 471 23.66 3.52 -5.31
C GLY A 471 24.22 4.68 -6.13
N ASN A 472 25.34 4.45 -6.83
CA ASN A 472 25.82 5.35 -7.88
C ASN A 472 25.02 5.14 -9.17
N LEU A 473 24.28 6.16 -9.58
CA LEU A 473 23.37 6.06 -10.71
C LEU A 473 24.12 5.97 -12.04
N ARG A 474 24.00 4.82 -12.72
CA ARG A 474 24.64 4.54 -14.00
C ARG A 474 23.77 4.87 -15.21
N GLU A 475 22.46 4.73 -15.08
CA GLU A 475 21.49 5.06 -16.13
C GLU A 475 21.49 6.56 -16.40
N ASN A 476 21.44 6.95 -17.68
CA ASN A 476 21.35 8.36 -18.06
C ASN A 476 19.97 8.92 -17.70
N ILE A 477 19.91 9.85 -16.73
CA ILE A 477 18.65 10.45 -16.26
C ILE A 477 17.90 11.14 -17.41
N SER A 478 18.63 11.74 -18.36
CA SER A 478 18.00 12.45 -19.47
C SER A 478 17.22 11.55 -20.43
N GLU A 479 17.42 10.23 -20.35
CA GLU A 479 16.70 9.21 -21.11
C GLU A 479 15.61 8.52 -20.27
N ASN A 480 15.54 8.79 -18.95
CA ASN A 480 14.59 8.17 -18.03
C ASN A 480 13.70 9.24 -17.35
N GLU A 481 12.63 9.63 -18.04
CA GLU A 481 11.69 10.67 -17.59
C GLU A 481 11.06 10.35 -16.23
N LYS A 482 10.75 9.08 -15.95
CA LYS A 482 10.16 8.66 -14.67
C LYS A 482 11.14 8.89 -13.51
N LEU A 483 12.39 8.49 -13.69
CA LEU A 483 13.42 8.71 -12.68
C LEU A 483 13.68 10.20 -12.47
N GLU A 484 13.71 10.99 -13.53
CA GLU A 484 13.83 12.45 -13.45
C GLU A 484 12.66 13.06 -12.64
N LYS A 485 11.41 12.69 -12.96
CA LYS A 485 10.22 13.15 -12.24
C LYS A 485 10.28 12.80 -10.76
N LEU A 486 10.63 11.56 -10.41
CA LEU A 486 10.74 11.11 -9.03
C LEU A 486 11.81 11.90 -8.24
N ILE A 487 12.99 12.12 -8.84
CA ILE A 487 14.06 12.93 -8.22
C ILE A 487 13.60 14.38 -8.05
N SER A 488 12.85 14.92 -9.02
CA SER A 488 12.39 16.32 -8.98
C SER A 488 11.36 16.62 -7.89
N LEU A 489 10.69 15.59 -7.37
CA LEU A 489 9.73 15.70 -6.27
C LEU A 489 10.38 15.67 -4.89
N LEU A 490 11.68 15.36 -4.81
CA LEU A 490 12.42 15.51 -3.55
C LEU A 490 12.42 16.98 -3.15
N ASN A 491 12.22 17.21 -1.86
CA ASN A 491 12.37 18.53 -1.30
C ASN A 491 13.82 19.04 -1.46
N LYS A 492 14.04 20.34 -1.25
CA LYS A 492 15.35 20.97 -1.49
C LYS A 492 16.50 20.28 -0.73
N GLU A 493 16.30 19.92 0.54
CA GLU A 493 17.33 19.30 1.38
C GLU A 493 17.71 17.91 0.85
N TYR A 494 16.73 17.07 0.54
CA TYR A 494 16.99 15.72 0.02
C TYR A 494 17.48 15.73 -1.42
N LEU A 495 17.05 16.70 -2.25
CA LEU A 495 17.56 16.88 -3.61
C LEU A 495 19.05 17.27 -3.59
N ILE A 496 19.45 18.20 -2.72
CA ILE A 496 20.85 18.58 -2.54
C ILE A 496 21.63 17.39 -1.98
N ALA A 497 21.10 16.71 -0.95
CA ALA A 497 21.74 15.54 -0.37
C ALA A 497 21.98 14.46 -1.44
N TYR A 498 21.00 14.17 -2.29
CA TYR A 498 21.13 13.19 -3.36
C TYR A 498 22.13 13.65 -4.42
N SER A 499 22.11 14.93 -4.79
CA SER A 499 23.07 15.49 -5.75
C SER A 499 24.51 15.43 -5.23
N LEU A 500 24.74 15.76 -3.95
CA LEU A 500 26.04 15.63 -3.29
C LEU A 500 26.48 14.17 -3.23
N TYR A 501 25.57 13.26 -2.87
CA TYR A 501 25.84 11.81 -2.84
C TYR A 501 26.32 11.29 -4.21
N GLN A 502 25.64 11.67 -5.29
CA GLN A 502 25.97 11.23 -6.65
C GLN A 502 27.27 11.86 -7.15
N LEU A 503 27.46 13.17 -6.95
CA LEU A 503 28.67 13.87 -7.40
C LEU A 503 29.92 13.40 -6.64
N LEU A 504 29.83 13.17 -5.33
CA LEU A 504 30.95 12.75 -4.49
C LEU A 504 31.11 11.23 -4.37
N TYR A 505 30.31 10.44 -5.09
CA TYR A 505 30.35 9.00 -4.93
C TYR A 505 31.76 8.43 -5.23
N PRO A 506 32.36 7.63 -4.32
CA PRO A 506 33.68 7.04 -4.49
C PRO A 506 33.58 5.76 -5.36
N ALA A 507 33.38 5.93 -6.67
CA ALA A 507 33.39 4.84 -7.65
C ALA A 507 34.64 4.87 -8.53
N ASN A 508 34.96 3.72 -9.14
CA ASN A 508 36.06 3.59 -10.11
C ASN A 508 35.82 4.48 -11.34
N GLU A 509 34.57 4.54 -11.83
CA GLU A 509 34.18 5.50 -12.86
C GLU A 509 33.83 6.84 -12.20
N LYS A 510 34.72 7.82 -12.41
CA LYS A 510 34.65 9.12 -11.72
C LYS A 510 33.64 10.06 -12.38
N TRP A 511 33.41 9.97 -13.68
CA TRP A 511 32.61 10.93 -14.45
C TRP A 511 31.59 10.21 -15.33
N ASN A 512 30.33 10.66 -15.31
CA ASN A 512 29.23 10.11 -16.09
C ASN A 512 28.28 11.21 -16.59
N ASP A 513 27.39 10.87 -17.52
CA ASP A 513 26.45 11.81 -18.14
C ASP A 513 25.54 12.54 -17.14
N ASN A 514 25.28 11.90 -15.99
CA ASN A 514 24.46 12.46 -14.91
C ASN A 514 25.15 13.61 -14.14
N THR A 515 26.47 13.78 -14.28
CA THR A 515 27.22 14.81 -13.55
C THR A 515 26.69 16.22 -13.84
N LEU A 516 26.40 16.53 -15.11
CA LEU A 516 25.86 17.85 -15.48
C LEU A 516 24.43 18.05 -14.97
N TYR A 517 23.64 16.97 -14.90
CA TYR A 517 22.30 17.01 -14.34
C TYR A 517 22.33 17.40 -12.86
N PHE A 518 23.11 16.69 -12.04
CA PHE A 518 23.21 16.97 -10.60
C PHE A 518 23.91 18.29 -10.31
N LYS A 519 24.91 18.69 -11.10
CA LYS A 519 25.47 20.04 -11.06
C LYS A 519 24.37 21.09 -11.22
N ARG A 520 23.54 20.97 -12.26
CA ARG A 520 22.45 21.91 -12.54
C ARG A 520 21.43 21.95 -11.39
N LYS A 521 21.10 20.79 -10.79
CA LYS A 521 20.21 20.74 -9.62
C LYS A 521 20.79 21.48 -8.42
N LEU A 522 22.09 21.33 -8.13
CA LEU A 522 22.76 22.09 -7.07
C LEU A 522 22.75 23.60 -7.35
N ILE A 523 23.14 24.03 -8.54
CA ILE A 523 23.14 25.46 -8.92
C ILE A 523 21.74 26.05 -8.75
N ASN A 524 20.71 25.38 -9.27
CA ASN A 524 19.33 25.84 -9.17
C ASN A 524 18.84 25.90 -7.71
N ALA A 525 19.25 24.95 -6.88
CA ALA A 525 18.85 24.92 -5.47
C ALA A 525 19.43 26.10 -4.66
N PHE A 526 20.61 26.59 -5.03
CA PHE A 526 21.29 27.71 -4.37
C PHE A 526 21.10 29.08 -5.05
N HIS A 527 20.49 29.15 -6.24
CA HIS A 527 20.47 30.36 -7.07
C HIS A 527 19.86 31.59 -6.39
N TRP A 528 18.77 31.43 -5.64
CA TRP A 528 18.01 32.52 -5.00
C TRP A 528 18.18 32.62 -3.48
N ALA A 529 18.98 31.74 -2.88
CA ALA A 529 19.12 31.71 -1.42
C ALA A 529 20.13 32.76 -0.95
N GLU A 530 19.84 33.41 0.18
CA GLU A 530 20.84 34.25 0.87
C GLU A 530 21.97 33.38 1.43
N GLU A 531 23.13 33.96 1.73
CA GLU A 531 24.32 33.19 2.14
C GLU A 531 24.08 32.34 3.41
N ASP A 532 23.34 32.88 4.38
CA ASP A 532 22.96 32.13 5.59
C ASP A 532 21.96 31.00 5.29
N GLU A 533 21.03 31.21 4.35
CA GLU A 533 20.10 30.17 3.90
C GLU A 533 20.84 29.07 3.14
N LYS A 534 21.76 29.42 2.23
CA LYS A 534 22.62 28.44 1.51
C LYS A 534 23.41 27.60 2.50
N LYS A 535 24.00 28.25 3.50
CA LYS A 535 24.77 27.59 4.56
C LYS A 535 23.92 26.59 5.31
N ASN A 536 22.75 27.02 5.80
CA ASN A 536 21.84 26.15 6.53
C ASN A 536 21.38 24.97 5.67
N LEU A 537 20.97 25.25 4.43
CA LEU A 537 20.49 24.25 3.49
C LEU A 537 21.57 23.21 3.14
N TYR A 538 22.81 23.65 2.90
CA TYR A 538 23.94 22.76 2.65
C TYR A 538 24.22 21.87 3.87
N PHE A 539 24.29 22.45 5.07
CA PHE A 539 24.61 21.68 6.27
C PHE A 539 23.49 20.70 6.68
N SER A 540 22.22 21.07 6.50
CA SER A 540 21.09 20.14 6.65
C SER A 540 21.23 18.96 5.68
N SER A 541 21.49 19.24 4.41
CA SER A 541 21.69 18.22 3.37
C SER A 541 22.91 17.33 3.65
N ALA A 542 24.01 17.91 4.12
CA ALA A 542 25.23 17.20 4.45
C ALA A 542 25.03 16.22 5.63
N LYS A 543 24.20 16.59 6.63
CA LYS A 543 23.81 15.67 7.71
C LYS A 543 23.02 14.47 7.20
N ILE A 544 22.22 14.64 6.13
CA ILE A 544 21.49 13.54 5.51
C ILE A 544 22.48 12.59 4.82
N VAL A 545 23.38 13.10 3.99
CA VAL A 545 24.40 12.29 3.29
C VAL A 545 25.30 11.53 4.27
N ALA A 546 25.71 12.17 5.37
CA ALA A 546 26.55 11.57 6.40
C ALA A 546 25.89 10.42 7.19
N LYS A 547 24.58 10.19 7.02
CA LYS A 547 23.85 9.06 7.62
C LYS A 547 23.68 7.87 6.66
N THR A 548 24.16 7.98 5.44
CA THR A 548 24.07 6.92 4.43
C THR A 548 25.08 5.79 4.68
N ASN A 549 24.94 4.69 3.94
CA ASN A 549 25.85 3.53 4.01
C ASN A 549 27.31 3.84 3.62
N ILE A 550 27.56 4.96 2.91
CA ILE A 550 28.91 5.41 2.53
C ILE A 550 29.44 6.51 3.44
N ASN A 551 28.88 6.69 4.64
CA ASN A 551 29.34 7.68 5.62
C ASN A 551 30.80 7.53 6.02
N HIS A 552 31.39 6.33 5.88
CA HIS A 552 32.80 6.05 6.11
C HIS A 552 33.73 6.70 5.06
N ARG A 553 33.17 7.12 3.92
CA ARG A 553 33.86 7.87 2.86
C ARG A 553 33.41 9.33 2.80
N ILE A 554 32.09 9.55 2.72
CA ILE A 554 31.50 10.89 2.66
C ILE A 554 31.01 11.27 4.06
N THR A 555 31.95 11.63 4.94
CA THR A 555 31.64 12.01 6.32
C THR A 555 31.07 13.43 6.39
N PHE A 556 30.37 13.75 7.48
CA PHE A 556 29.97 15.13 7.77
C PHE A 556 31.18 16.08 7.87
N LYS A 557 32.33 15.57 8.35
CA LYS A 557 33.60 16.32 8.40
C LYS A 557 34.06 16.68 6.98
N VAL A 558 34.12 15.72 6.06
CA VAL A 558 34.48 15.98 4.65
C VAL A 558 33.59 17.06 4.04
N LEU A 559 32.27 16.90 4.17
CA LEU A 559 31.31 17.86 3.59
C LEU A 559 31.44 19.25 4.23
N THR A 560 31.72 19.33 5.53
CA THR A 560 31.96 20.58 6.23
C THR A 560 33.23 21.26 5.75
N THR A 561 34.32 20.52 5.58
CA THR A 561 35.58 21.03 5.02
C THR A 561 35.37 21.56 3.61
N ILE A 562 34.68 20.81 2.73
CA ILE A 562 34.36 21.25 1.36
C ILE A 562 33.68 22.62 1.36
N TYR A 563 32.66 22.81 2.21
CA TYR A 563 31.92 24.09 2.28
C TYR A 563 32.74 25.21 2.90
N THR A 564 33.39 24.96 4.03
CA THR A 564 34.17 25.99 4.75
C THR A 564 35.36 26.48 3.94
N ASP A 565 35.98 25.60 3.15
CA ASP A 565 37.11 25.91 2.27
C ASP A 565 36.69 26.31 0.85
N ARG A 566 35.39 26.53 0.59
CA ARG A 566 34.89 26.83 -0.76
C ARG A 566 35.52 28.08 -1.38
N GLU A 567 35.90 29.06 -0.55
CA GLU A 567 36.55 30.31 -0.97
C GLU A 567 38.06 30.33 -0.73
N LYS A 568 38.65 29.26 -0.15
CA LYS A 568 40.09 29.22 0.10
C LYS A 568 40.87 28.97 -1.19
N GLN A 569 42.01 29.64 -1.30
CA GLN A 569 43.02 29.37 -2.31
C GLN A 569 43.90 28.21 -1.84
N ILE A 570 44.29 27.34 -2.78
CA ILE A 570 45.09 26.14 -2.50
C ILE A 570 46.51 26.38 -3.04
N GLU A 571 47.47 26.51 -2.14
CA GLU A 571 48.89 26.75 -2.48
C GLU A 571 49.73 25.47 -2.47
N ASN A 572 49.31 24.46 -1.70
CA ASN A 572 49.98 23.17 -1.54
C ASN A 572 48.98 22.02 -1.71
N MET A 573 49.40 20.92 -2.35
CA MET A 573 48.53 19.77 -2.63
C MET A 573 48.30 18.88 -1.41
N ASP A 574 49.11 19.01 -0.35
CA ASP A 574 48.86 18.41 0.98
C ASP A 574 47.46 18.77 1.54
N TYR A 575 46.86 19.86 1.07
CA TYR A 575 45.46 20.22 1.29
C TYR A 575 44.52 19.04 1.03
N TYR A 576 44.80 18.19 0.05
CA TYR A 576 43.93 17.07 -0.30
C TYR A 576 44.11 15.84 0.60
N ASP A 577 45.17 15.78 1.42
CA ASP A 577 45.43 14.66 2.33
C ASP A 577 44.33 14.52 3.38
N GLN A 578 43.70 15.63 3.76
CA GLN A 578 42.54 15.63 4.67
C GLN A 578 41.32 14.88 4.09
N PHE A 579 41.31 14.61 2.78
CA PHE A 579 40.29 13.83 2.08
C PHE A 579 40.78 12.44 1.67
N ALA A 580 42.03 12.04 1.94
CA ALA A 580 42.62 10.80 1.42
C ALA A 580 41.77 9.54 1.73
N TYR A 581 41.21 9.46 2.94
CA TYR A 581 40.36 8.34 3.35
C TYR A 581 39.01 8.27 2.62
N SER A 582 38.54 9.39 2.05
CA SER A 582 37.25 9.47 1.36
C SER A 582 37.27 8.83 -0.02
N ARG A 583 38.46 8.69 -0.65
CA ARG A 583 38.64 8.30 -2.06
C ARG A 583 37.87 9.16 -3.06
N ILE A 584 37.43 10.35 -2.63
CA ILE A 584 36.82 11.35 -3.50
C ILE A 584 37.93 11.97 -4.35
N SER A 585 37.65 12.18 -5.63
CA SER A 585 38.58 12.88 -6.51
C SER A 585 38.76 14.35 -6.07
N PRO A 586 40.01 14.85 -5.99
CA PRO A 586 40.29 16.27 -5.86
C PRO A 586 39.54 17.15 -6.87
N LEU A 587 39.36 16.67 -8.11
CA LEU A 587 38.63 17.40 -9.15
C LEU A 587 37.13 17.54 -8.84
N LYS A 588 36.52 16.52 -8.23
CA LYS A 588 35.12 16.57 -7.78
C LYS A 588 34.93 17.53 -6.60
N ILE A 589 35.92 17.61 -5.70
CA ILE A 589 35.94 18.59 -4.61
C ILE A 589 35.98 20.00 -5.19
N LEU A 590 36.89 20.25 -6.14
CA LEU A 590 36.97 21.53 -6.85
C LEU A 590 35.66 21.89 -7.54
N LEU A 591 35.04 20.93 -8.25
CA LEU A 591 33.75 21.13 -8.90
C LEU A 591 32.68 21.60 -7.90
N ILE A 592 32.53 20.93 -6.76
CA ILE A 592 31.50 21.30 -5.78
C ILE A 592 31.82 22.64 -5.12
N GLN A 593 33.08 22.90 -4.80
CA GLN A 593 33.46 24.19 -4.23
C GLN A 593 33.21 25.35 -5.21
N ALA A 594 33.47 25.13 -6.50
CA ALA A 594 33.13 26.09 -7.55
C ALA A 594 31.61 26.32 -7.63
N ILE A 595 30.78 25.27 -7.50
CA ILE A 595 29.32 25.40 -7.49
C ILE A 595 28.84 26.23 -6.29
N LEU A 596 29.48 26.05 -5.13
CA LEU A 596 29.13 26.74 -3.89
C LEU A 596 29.68 28.17 -3.82
N SER A 597 30.64 28.55 -4.68
CA SER A 597 31.24 29.87 -4.74
C SER A 597 31.46 30.30 -6.20
N PRO A 598 30.37 30.65 -6.94
CA PRO A 598 30.46 31.03 -8.35
C PRO A 598 31.21 32.35 -8.56
N ASN A 599 31.19 33.25 -7.57
CA ASN A 599 31.92 34.52 -7.58
C ASN A 599 33.18 34.42 -6.72
N ASN A 600 34.02 33.42 -6.98
CA ASN A 600 35.27 33.28 -6.25
C ASN A 600 36.12 34.55 -6.42
N LYS A 601 36.67 35.06 -5.31
CA LYS A 601 37.54 36.25 -5.31
C LYS A 601 38.82 36.03 -6.11
N TYR A 602 39.22 34.77 -6.27
CA TYR A 602 40.44 34.38 -6.95
C TYR A 602 40.17 33.92 -8.38
N LEU A 603 41.01 34.39 -9.31
CA LEU A 603 40.96 33.98 -10.72
C LEU A 603 41.24 32.49 -10.91
N HIS A 604 42.10 31.92 -10.06
CA HIS A 604 42.46 30.51 -10.03
C HIS A 604 42.38 29.98 -8.60
N LYS A 605 41.76 28.82 -8.42
CA LYS A 605 41.59 28.22 -7.10
C LYS A 605 42.87 27.58 -6.56
N ILE A 606 43.64 26.95 -7.45
CA ILE A 606 44.96 26.43 -7.15
C ILE A 606 45.98 27.45 -7.67
N VAL A 607 46.96 27.79 -6.84
CA VAL A 607 48.07 28.68 -7.20
C VAL A 607 49.39 27.95 -7.09
N LEU A 608 50.21 28.10 -8.12
CA LEU A 608 51.56 27.58 -8.13
C LEU A 608 52.49 28.56 -7.42
N THR A 609 53.14 28.10 -6.37
CA THR A 609 54.19 28.82 -5.65
C THR A 609 55.57 28.48 -6.21
N THR A 610 56.61 29.24 -5.81
CA THR A 610 58.00 29.04 -6.28
C THR A 610 58.66 27.75 -5.75
N GLN A 611 58.02 27.00 -4.86
CA GLN A 611 58.55 25.78 -4.24
C GLN A 611 57.51 24.65 -4.25
N GLN A 612 57.14 24.17 -5.44
CA GLN A 612 56.31 22.97 -5.56
C GLN A 612 57.16 21.73 -5.31
N THR A 613 56.70 20.82 -4.43
CA THR A 613 57.37 19.54 -4.21
C THR A 613 57.14 18.60 -5.40
N GLU A 614 57.98 17.58 -5.58
CA GLU A 614 57.77 16.56 -6.62
C GLU A 614 56.42 15.85 -6.45
N THR A 615 56.00 15.67 -5.20
CA THR A 615 54.68 15.13 -4.85
C THR A 615 53.53 16.04 -5.30
N ASP A 616 53.66 17.36 -5.14
CA ASP A 616 52.64 18.33 -5.60
C ASP A 616 52.52 18.30 -7.12
N LEU A 617 53.64 18.36 -7.83
CA LEU A 617 53.68 18.30 -9.28
C LEU A 617 53.01 17.02 -9.81
N ARG A 618 53.27 15.87 -9.17
CA ARG A 618 52.62 14.61 -9.54
C ARG A 618 51.11 14.65 -9.30
N MET A 619 50.65 15.20 -8.17
CA MET A 619 49.21 15.34 -7.90
C MET A 619 48.52 16.28 -8.89
N ILE A 620 49.16 17.40 -9.24
CA ILE A 620 48.61 18.34 -10.22
C ILE A 620 48.54 17.73 -11.62
N LYS A 621 49.57 16.99 -12.04
CA LYS A 621 49.56 16.25 -13.31
C LYS A 621 48.38 15.26 -13.34
N ASN A 622 48.18 14.50 -12.27
CA ASN A 622 47.05 13.57 -12.16
C ASN A 622 45.70 14.30 -12.20
N LEU A 623 45.58 15.46 -11.56
CA LEU A 623 44.39 16.30 -11.60
C LEU A 623 44.08 16.79 -13.03
N CYS A 624 45.09 17.26 -13.75
CA CYS A 624 44.99 17.71 -15.14
C CYS A 624 44.57 16.57 -16.07
N ILE A 625 45.20 15.39 -15.95
CA ILE A 625 44.83 14.20 -16.71
C ILE A 625 43.39 13.77 -16.39
N GLU A 626 42.99 13.80 -15.11
CA GLU A 626 41.61 13.49 -14.74
C GLU A 626 40.61 14.48 -15.35
N PHE A 627 40.93 15.77 -15.38
CA PHE A 627 40.09 16.78 -16.01
C PHE A 627 39.94 16.54 -17.51
N LEU A 628 41.03 16.21 -18.20
CA LEU A 628 40.96 15.82 -19.61
C LEU A 628 40.09 14.56 -19.76
N ARG A 629 40.27 13.51 -18.96
CA ARG A 629 39.36 12.34 -18.99
C ARG A 629 37.89 12.70 -18.74
N ALA A 630 37.61 13.71 -17.90
CA ALA A 630 36.26 14.23 -17.70
C ALA A 630 35.72 14.94 -18.95
N VAL A 631 36.56 15.64 -19.71
CA VAL A 631 36.21 16.26 -21.00
C VAL A 631 35.86 15.20 -22.06
N ASP A 632 36.57 14.08 -22.10
CA ASP A 632 36.23 12.97 -23.01
C ASP A 632 34.82 12.42 -22.77
N LYS A 633 34.45 12.27 -21.51
CA LYS A 633 33.13 11.76 -21.11
C LYS A 633 32.06 12.84 -21.22
N ILE A 634 32.39 14.07 -20.85
CA ILE A 634 31.45 15.18 -20.69
C ILE A 634 32.04 16.45 -21.34
N PRO A 635 32.03 16.57 -22.68
CA PRO A 635 32.71 17.68 -23.36
C PRO A 635 32.22 19.06 -22.94
N LYS A 636 30.95 19.16 -22.52
CA LYS A 636 30.33 20.40 -22.03
C LYS A 636 30.87 20.87 -20.67
N ILE A 637 31.69 20.08 -19.96
CA ILE A 637 32.30 20.49 -18.69
C ILE A 637 33.21 21.71 -18.88
N THR A 638 33.82 21.88 -20.06
CA THR A 638 34.67 23.03 -20.43
C THR A 638 33.92 24.36 -20.48
N LYS A 639 32.59 24.34 -20.52
CA LYS A 639 31.76 25.55 -20.43
C LYS A 639 31.59 26.06 -19.00
N TYR A 640 32.13 25.34 -18.01
CA TYR A 640 32.03 25.76 -16.62
C TYR A 640 33.27 26.55 -16.23
N GLU A 641 33.17 27.87 -16.36
CA GLU A 641 34.31 28.79 -16.29
C GLU A 641 35.09 28.65 -14.97
N GLU A 642 34.43 28.52 -13.83
CA GLU A 642 35.09 28.51 -12.52
C GLU A 642 36.03 27.30 -12.33
N LEU A 643 35.61 26.12 -12.80
CA LEU A 643 36.45 24.93 -12.82
C LEU A 643 37.47 24.99 -13.97
N THR A 644 37.00 25.36 -15.15
CA THR A 644 37.79 25.33 -16.39
C THR A 644 38.94 26.33 -16.34
N ASN A 645 38.74 27.53 -15.82
CA ASN A 645 39.78 28.54 -15.68
C ASN A 645 40.92 28.06 -14.76
N SER A 646 40.59 27.37 -13.67
CA SER A 646 41.59 26.77 -12.78
C SER A 646 42.34 25.64 -13.47
N MET A 647 41.64 24.77 -14.20
CA MET A 647 42.27 23.63 -14.88
C MET A 647 43.10 24.05 -16.11
N GLU A 648 42.62 24.99 -16.93
CA GLU A 648 43.38 25.55 -18.06
C GLU A 648 44.63 26.29 -17.58
N TYR A 649 44.57 26.98 -16.44
CA TYR A 649 45.75 27.57 -15.80
C TYR A 649 46.80 26.51 -15.47
N LEU A 650 46.41 25.44 -14.76
CA LEU A 650 47.35 24.37 -14.40
C LEU A 650 47.90 23.65 -15.63
N LEU A 651 47.05 23.39 -16.63
CA LEU A 651 47.47 22.80 -17.89
C LEU A 651 48.51 23.67 -18.62
N ARG A 652 48.40 25.00 -18.53
CA ARG A 652 49.32 25.97 -19.15
C ARG A 652 50.69 26.01 -18.45
N GLU A 653 50.68 26.04 -17.12
CA GLU A 653 51.89 26.26 -16.34
C GLU A 653 52.69 24.97 -16.08
N ILE A 654 52.04 23.79 -16.14
CA ILE A 654 52.70 22.52 -15.82
C ILE A 654 52.85 21.66 -17.08
N PRO A 655 54.09 21.34 -17.49
CA PRO A 655 54.32 20.45 -18.61
C PRO A 655 53.84 19.05 -18.26
N LEU A 656 52.92 18.53 -19.08
CA LEU A 656 52.45 17.16 -18.99
C LEU A 656 53.33 16.24 -19.85
N ASP A 657 53.52 15.00 -19.40
CA ASP A 657 54.19 14.00 -20.22
C ASP A 657 53.26 13.58 -21.37
N MET A 658 53.55 14.13 -22.55
CA MET A 658 52.74 13.91 -23.75
C MET A 658 52.65 12.44 -24.13
N LYS A 659 53.69 11.64 -23.87
CA LYS A 659 53.66 10.20 -24.18
C LYS A 659 52.58 9.49 -23.36
N SER A 660 52.55 9.76 -22.05
CA SER A 660 51.52 9.22 -21.15
C SER A 660 50.12 9.75 -21.45
N ILE A 661 49.97 11.00 -21.86
CA ILE A 661 48.65 11.59 -22.20
C ILE A 661 48.05 10.91 -23.43
N VAL A 662 48.88 10.73 -24.45
CA VAL A 662 48.49 10.19 -25.75
C VAL A 662 48.02 8.74 -25.65
N ASP A 663 48.62 7.96 -24.76
CA ASP A 663 48.20 6.59 -24.49
C ASP A 663 46.88 6.48 -23.71
N ASP A 664 46.52 7.51 -22.93
CA ASP A 664 45.42 7.45 -21.95
C ASP A 664 44.15 8.22 -22.35
N LEU A 665 44.23 9.17 -23.30
CA LEU A 665 43.12 10.06 -23.66
C LEU A 665 42.47 9.72 -25.00
N ASN A 666 41.17 10.04 -25.11
CA ASN A 666 40.44 9.95 -26.36
C ASN A 666 40.51 11.26 -27.16
N ILE A 667 40.01 11.18 -28.39
CA ILE A 667 40.09 12.26 -29.38
C ILE A 667 39.54 13.60 -28.90
N VAL A 668 38.46 13.63 -28.12
CA VAL A 668 37.84 14.89 -27.69
C VAL A 668 38.80 15.69 -26.81
N SER A 669 39.46 15.02 -25.87
CA SER A 669 40.42 15.66 -24.96
C SER A 669 41.73 15.99 -25.63
N LEU A 670 42.18 15.19 -26.58
CA LEU A 670 43.36 15.53 -27.40
C LEU A 670 43.11 16.80 -28.21
N LEU A 671 41.93 16.95 -28.82
CA LEU A 671 41.54 18.15 -29.56
C LEU A 671 41.38 19.36 -28.62
N TYR A 672 40.86 19.16 -27.42
CA TYR A 672 40.76 20.24 -26.44
C TYR A 672 42.15 20.67 -25.90
N TYR A 673 43.02 19.71 -25.62
CA TYR A 673 44.39 20.00 -25.19
C TYR A 673 45.18 20.71 -26.29
N GLU A 674 45.04 20.28 -27.55
CA GLU A 674 45.61 20.97 -28.71
C GLU A 674 45.12 22.43 -28.82
N PHE A 675 43.83 22.68 -28.55
CA PHE A 675 43.30 24.03 -28.47
C PHE A 675 43.98 24.86 -27.38
N ILE A 676 44.16 24.29 -26.17
CA ILE A 676 44.87 24.97 -25.07
C ILE A 676 46.31 25.28 -25.48
N VAL A 677 47.04 24.31 -26.01
CA VAL A 677 48.44 24.48 -26.41
C VAL A 677 48.60 25.58 -27.46
N ASN A 678 47.84 25.50 -28.55
CA ASN A 678 47.99 26.46 -29.64
C ASN A 678 47.52 27.87 -29.26
N TYR A 679 46.37 27.99 -28.59
CA TYR A 679 45.71 29.29 -28.41
C TYR A 679 45.93 29.91 -27.03
N LYS A 680 46.11 29.11 -25.98
CA LYS A 680 46.31 29.58 -24.60
C LYS A 680 47.78 29.61 -24.21
N MET A 681 48.57 28.61 -24.58
CA MET A 681 50.04 28.61 -24.33
C MET A 681 50.82 29.34 -25.43
N ARG A 682 50.26 29.47 -26.64
CA ARG A 682 50.95 30.01 -27.83
C ARG A 682 52.18 29.20 -28.24
N VAL A 683 52.11 27.88 -28.05
CA VAL A 683 53.15 26.91 -28.45
C VAL A 683 52.62 26.07 -29.62
N SER A 684 53.50 25.60 -30.49
CA SER A 684 53.12 24.68 -31.57
C SER A 684 52.73 23.31 -31.00
N ALA A 685 51.43 23.00 -31.01
CA ALA A 685 50.97 21.67 -30.63
C ALA A 685 51.55 20.58 -31.54
N ASN A 686 51.82 20.90 -32.81
CA ASN A 686 52.35 19.92 -33.76
C ASN A 686 53.64 19.24 -33.23
N ASN A 687 54.60 20.04 -32.75
CA ASN A 687 55.86 19.50 -32.26
C ASN A 687 55.65 18.58 -31.04
N LEU A 688 54.81 18.99 -30.09
CA LEU A 688 54.53 18.22 -28.88
C LEU A 688 53.85 16.87 -29.20
N PHE A 689 52.87 16.88 -30.10
CA PHE A 689 52.19 15.65 -30.51
C PHE A 689 53.09 14.75 -31.36
N LEU A 690 53.96 15.31 -32.21
CA LEU A 690 54.92 14.55 -33.00
C LEU A 690 56.00 13.88 -32.13
N GLU A 691 56.53 14.60 -31.13
CA GLU A 691 57.48 14.05 -30.16
C GLU A 691 56.86 12.91 -29.33
N SER A 692 55.56 12.99 -29.02
CA SER A 692 54.87 11.99 -28.23
C SER A 692 54.77 10.61 -28.90
N ILE A 693 54.78 10.58 -30.23
CA ILE A 693 54.69 9.34 -31.03
C ILE A 693 56.05 8.88 -31.56
N THR A 694 57.11 9.65 -31.31
CA THR A 694 58.46 9.36 -31.78
C THR A 694 59.26 8.66 -30.68
N TYR A 695 59.84 7.52 -31.03
CA TYR A 695 60.61 6.66 -30.14
C TYR A 695 62.01 6.43 -30.71
N GLY A 696 62.98 6.17 -29.83
CA GLY A 696 64.39 5.97 -30.20
C GLY A 696 65.32 6.93 -29.45
N ASN A 697 66.55 6.49 -29.18
CA ASN A 697 67.62 7.29 -28.60
C ASN A 697 68.87 7.15 -29.48
N GLY A 698 69.39 8.27 -29.99
CA GLY A 698 70.69 8.31 -30.68
C GLY A 698 70.72 7.77 -32.11
N GLY A 699 70.05 8.46 -33.04
CA GLY A 699 70.24 8.29 -34.49
C GLY A 699 69.10 7.54 -35.20
N ASP A 700 68.60 6.45 -34.60
CA ASP A 700 67.47 5.68 -35.16
C ASP A 700 66.18 6.02 -34.41
N THR A 701 65.38 6.92 -34.98
CA THR A 701 64.01 7.21 -34.50
C THR A 701 63.00 6.38 -35.26
N TYR A 702 61.86 6.05 -34.66
CA TYR A 702 60.70 5.44 -35.32
C TYR A 702 59.39 6.03 -34.77
N ILE A 703 58.34 6.02 -35.61
CA ILE A 703 57.05 6.65 -35.31
C ILE A 703 55.99 5.56 -35.12
N ILE A 704 55.21 5.64 -34.02
CA ILE A 704 54.11 4.70 -33.74
C ILE A 704 52.76 5.42 -33.85
N LEU A 705 51.89 4.92 -34.75
CA LEU A 705 50.52 5.42 -34.98
C LEU A 705 49.47 4.29 -34.96
N ASN A 706 49.62 3.32 -34.05
CA ASN A 706 48.73 2.15 -33.95
C ASN A 706 47.54 2.36 -32.98
N ARG A 707 47.52 3.49 -32.25
CA ARG A 707 46.43 3.90 -31.35
C ARG A 707 45.37 4.67 -32.13
N GLU A 708 44.12 4.28 -31.94
CA GLU A 708 42.98 4.88 -32.64
C GLU A 708 42.86 6.39 -32.37
N SER A 709 42.95 6.83 -31.12
CA SER A 709 42.79 8.25 -30.74
C SER A 709 43.83 9.17 -31.40
N ILE A 710 45.06 8.70 -31.52
CA ILE A 710 46.19 9.45 -32.10
C ILE A 710 46.18 9.42 -33.60
N PHE A 711 45.92 8.27 -34.20
CA PHE A 711 45.69 8.18 -35.63
C PHE A 711 44.53 9.10 -36.02
N THR A 712 43.41 9.03 -35.30
CA THR A 712 42.27 9.95 -35.49
C THR A 712 42.73 11.39 -35.40
N PHE A 713 43.51 11.74 -34.36
CA PHE A 713 44.00 13.10 -34.18
C PHE A 713 44.76 13.59 -35.42
N PHE A 714 45.78 12.86 -35.88
CA PHE A 714 46.55 13.27 -37.06
C PHE A 714 45.72 13.21 -38.35
N ALA A 715 44.82 12.24 -38.49
CA ALA A 715 43.89 12.16 -39.63
C ALA A 715 43.06 13.45 -39.74
N LEU A 716 42.54 13.94 -38.62
CA LEU A 716 41.83 15.23 -38.53
C LEU A 716 42.70 16.45 -38.85
N LYS A 717 44.02 16.31 -38.82
CA LYS A 717 44.98 17.39 -39.12
C LYS A 717 45.53 17.38 -40.54
N ILE A 718 45.13 16.44 -41.40
CA ILE A 718 45.57 16.39 -42.81
C ILE A 718 45.24 17.68 -43.58
N THR A 719 44.14 18.35 -43.22
CA THR A 719 43.72 19.61 -43.84
C THR A 719 44.25 20.85 -43.10
N ASP A 720 44.99 20.68 -42.02
CA ASP A 720 45.51 21.77 -41.19
C ASP A 720 46.96 22.12 -41.59
N SER A 721 47.15 23.35 -42.08
CA SER A 721 48.47 23.86 -42.50
C SER A 721 49.56 23.74 -41.43
N ARG A 722 49.20 23.73 -40.14
CA ARG A 722 50.15 23.62 -39.01
C ARG A 722 50.82 22.24 -38.94
N TYR A 723 50.23 21.22 -39.56
CA TYR A 723 50.69 19.83 -39.54
C TYR A 723 51.17 19.36 -40.92
N GLU A 724 51.10 20.21 -41.96
CA GLU A 724 51.40 19.83 -43.34
C GLU A 724 52.80 19.22 -43.52
N GLN A 725 53.79 19.72 -42.76
CA GLN A 725 55.17 19.23 -42.84
C GLN A 725 55.32 17.78 -42.38
N ASN A 726 54.47 17.30 -41.47
CA ASN A 726 54.52 15.91 -41.03
C ASN A 726 54.18 14.96 -42.19
N PHE A 727 53.17 15.31 -42.99
CA PHE A 727 52.74 14.51 -44.13
C PHE A 727 53.69 14.58 -45.33
N LYS A 728 54.70 15.46 -45.31
CA LYS A 728 55.81 15.50 -46.26
C LYS A 728 57.01 14.65 -45.82
N ASN A 729 57.07 14.29 -44.54
CA ASN A 729 58.11 13.40 -44.01
C ASN A 729 57.76 11.95 -44.36
N THR A 730 58.68 11.26 -45.07
CA THR A 730 58.48 9.88 -45.54
C THR A 730 58.24 8.90 -44.40
N GLN A 731 59.03 9.00 -43.33
CA GLN A 731 58.92 8.14 -42.16
C GLN A 731 57.57 8.29 -41.45
N PHE A 732 57.09 9.52 -41.28
CA PHE A 732 55.77 9.77 -40.69
C PHE A 732 54.66 9.25 -41.59
N LEU A 733 54.75 9.49 -42.91
CA LEU A 733 53.75 9.05 -43.88
C LEU A 733 53.62 7.53 -43.91
N ASP A 734 54.74 6.80 -43.91
CA ASP A 734 54.76 5.33 -43.88
C ASP A 734 54.15 4.78 -42.59
N ALA A 735 54.48 5.39 -41.44
CA ALA A 735 53.89 5.04 -40.15
C ALA A 735 52.38 5.35 -40.10
N PHE A 736 51.95 6.46 -40.69
CA PHE A 736 50.55 6.88 -40.75
C PHE A 736 49.72 5.95 -41.63
N LYS A 737 50.24 5.53 -42.81
CA LYS A 737 49.59 4.54 -43.68
C LYS A 737 49.44 3.19 -42.99
N THR A 738 50.55 2.66 -42.48
CA THR A 738 50.58 1.35 -41.82
C THR A 738 49.68 1.32 -40.58
N GLY A 739 49.73 2.39 -39.76
CA GLY A 739 48.89 2.55 -38.58
C GLY A 739 47.41 2.65 -38.93
N GLY A 740 47.05 3.44 -39.95
CA GLY A 740 45.68 3.62 -40.40
C GLY A 740 45.03 2.34 -40.91
N ILE A 741 45.71 1.61 -41.80
CA ILE A 741 45.22 0.31 -42.32
C ILE A 741 45.06 -0.68 -41.16
N SER A 742 46.07 -0.80 -40.30
CA SER A 742 46.01 -1.69 -39.14
C SER A 742 44.87 -1.35 -38.17
N ILE A 743 44.53 -0.08 -38.00
CA ILE A 743 43.41 0.34 -37.14
C ILE A 743 42.08 -0.04 -37.80
N LEU A 744 41.88 0.27 -39.08
CA LEU A 744 40.66 -0.06 -39.82
C LEU A 744 40.41 -1.58 -39.83
N ASP A 745 41.45 -2.37 -40.09
CA ASP A 745 41.38 -3.83 -40.03
C ASP A 745 41.06 -4.33 -38.61
N ARG A 746 41.64 -3.72 -37.58
CA ARG A 746 41.43 -4.13 -36.18
C ARG A 746 40.01 -3.84 -35.69
N ILE A 747 39.42 -2.72 -36.11
CA ILE A 747 38.06 -2.32 -35.71
C ILE A 747 36.99 -2.84 -36.67
N ASP A 748 37.38 -3.52 -37.75
CA ASP A 748 36.51 -4.07 -38.79
C ASP A 748 35.56 -3.02 -39.37
N MET A 749 36.13 -1.87 -39.79
CA MET A 749 35.38 -0.76 -40.40
C MET A 749 36.02 -0.32 -41.71
N THR A 750 35.19 0.06 -42.68
CA THR A 750 35.62 0.86 -43.82
C THR A 750 36.02 2.27 -43.40
N LEU A 751 36.78 2.97 -44.25
CA LEU A 751 37.16 4.37 -44.00
C LEU A 751 35.93 5.27 -43.79
N ASP A 752 34.87 5.08 -44.57
CA ASP A 752 33.66 5.89 -44.46
C ASP A 752 32.89 5.60 -43.15
N GLU A 753 32.74 4.33 -42.75
CA GLU A 753 32.12 3.96 -41.47
C GLU A 753 32.91 4.52 -40.27
N TYR A 754 34.24 4.47 -40.36
CA TYR A 754 35.12 5.02 -39.35
C TYR A 754 34.96 6.54 -39.22
N LEU A 755 34.93 7.26 -40.35
CA LEU A 755 34.75 8.71 -40.38
C LEU A 755 33.37 9.15 -39.89
N GLU A 756 32.32 8.39 -40.21
CA GLU A 756 30.97 8.65 -39.68
C GLU A 756 30.94 8.46 -38.15
N THR A 757 31.62 7.43 -37.62
CA THR A 757 31.76 7.21 -36.17
C THR A 757 32.46 8.39 -35.48
N ILE A 758 33.53 8.93 -36.09
CA ILE A 758 34.23 10.12 -35.59
C ILE A 758 33.32 11.35 -35.65
N TYR A 759 32.59 11.54 -36.75
CA TYR A 759 31.64 12.65 -36.91
C TYR A 759 30.58 12.62 -35.81
N GLU A 760 29.98 11.46 -35.57
CA GLU A 760 28.97 11.25 -34.53
C GLU A 760 29.52 11.54 -33.12
N LYS A 761 30.78 11.18 -32.85
CA LYS A 761 31.47 11.48 -31.59
C LYS A 761 31.75 12.98 -31.42
N LEU A 762 32.09 13.68 -32.49
CA LEU A 762 32.52 15.10 -32.45
C LEU A 762 31.38 16.10 -32.69
N LYS A 763 30.22 15.69 -33.22
CA LYS A 763 29.12 16.61 -33.56
C LYS A 763 28.62 17.47 -32.39
N ASN A 764 28.71 16.91 -31.18
CA ASN A 764 28.29 17.52 -29.91
C ASN A 764 29.47 18.03 -29.07
N SER A 765 30.71 17.89 -29.55
CA SER A 765 31.89 18.41 -28.87
C SER A 765 31.90 19.93 -28.87
N VAL A 766 32.45 20.52 -27.81
CA VAL A 766 32.68 21.97 -27.72
C VAL A 766 33.89 22.40 -28.56
N HIS A 767 34.90 21.53 -28.67
CA HIS A 767 36.15 21.78 -29.38
C HIS A 767 36.39 20.72 -30.45
N GLY A 768 36.98 21.13 -31.58
CA GLY A 768 37.31 20.20 -32.67
C GLY A 768 36.08 19.64 -33.43
N LYS A 769 34.96 20.38 -33.44
CA LYS A 769 33.77 20.02 -34.22
C LYS A 769 34.08 20.05 -35.72
N ILE A 770 33.60 19.04 -36.45
CA ILE A 770 33.83 18.91 -37.90
C ILE A 770 32.51 19.09 -38.63
N GLY A 771 32.52 19.88 -39.70
CA GLY A 771 31.36 20.02 -40.61
C GLY A 771 31.34 18.90 -41.66
N LYS A 772 30.15 18.55 -42.15
CA LYS A 772 29.98 17.48 -43.18
C LYS A 772 30.84 17.72 -44.45
N ALA A 773 30.98 18.98 -44.86
CA ALA A 773 31.83 19.34 -46.01
C ALA A 773 33.32 19.06 -45.73
N SER A 774 33.82 19.40 -44.54
CA SER A 774 35.19 19.12 -44.11
C SER A 774 35.43 17.62 -43.95
N LEU A 775 34.44 16.86 -43.46
CA LEU A 775 34.51 15.40 -43.39
C LEU A 775 34.67 14.77 -44.77
N ARG A 776 33.93 15.25 -45.77
CA ARG A 776 34.05 14.78 -47.17
C ARG A 776 35.43 15.08 -47.77
N GLN A 777 35.97 16.27 -47.53
CA GLN A 777 37.33 16.62 -47.96
C GLN A 777 38.39 15.74 -47.29
N LEU A 778 38.17 15.43 -46.02
CA LEU A 778 39.04 14.57 -45.22
C LEU A 778 39.00 13.12 -45.71
N SER A 779 37.82 12.57 -46.02
CA SER A 779 37.66 11.24 -46.63
C SER A 779 38.48 11.10 -47.91
N ILE A 780 38.30 12.01 -48.88
CA ILE A 780 39.04 12.00 -50.16
C ILE A 780 40.56 12.02 -49.95
N LYS A 781 41.06 12.84 -49.01
CA LYS A 781 42.49 12.93 -48.75
C LYS A 781 43.04 11.70 -48.03
N LEU A 782 42.28 11.15 -47.07
CA LEU A 782 42.65 9.94 -46.36
C LEU A 782 42.68 8.73 -47.30
N GLU A 783 41.67 8.57 -48.15
CA GLU A 783 41.60 7.49 -49.12
C GLU A 783 42.83 7.49 -50.04
N LYS A 784 43.20 8.66 -50.55
CA LYS A 784 44.40 8.82 -51.38
C LYS A 784 45.70 8.51 -50.62
N ILE A 785 45.79 8.84 -49.34
CA ILE A 785 47.01 8.57 -48.55
C ILE A 785 47.08 7.10 -48.17
N LEU A 786 45.99 6.49 -47.71
CA LEU A 786 45.98 5.14 -47.17
C LEU A 786 46.02 4.07 -48.27
N PHE A 787 45.34 4.29 -49.40
CA PHE A 787 45.15 3.28 -50.45
C PHE A 787 45.76 3.66 -51.81
N GLY A 788 46.28 4.89 -51.94
CA GLY A 788 47.08 5.35 -53.09
C GLY A 788 48.56 5.32 -52.79
#